data_AF-A0A0V8JF45-F1
#
_entry.id   AF-A0A0V8JF45-F1
#
_cell.length_a   1.000
_cell.length_b   1.000
_cell.length_c   1.000
_cell.angle_alpha   90.00
_cell.angle_beta   90.00
_cell.angle_gamma   90.00
#
_symmetry.space_group_name_H-M   'P 1'
#
loop_
_entity.id
_entity.type
_entity.pdbx_description
1 polymer ?
#
loop_
_entity_poly.entity_id
_entity_poly.type
_entity_poly.pdbx_seq_one_letter_code
_entity_poly.pdbx_strand_id
1 'polypeptide(L)'
;MANEYRSRQERRQAAENGKQPVPKRKKKFPFFKAILAFIVIMFIIGTISVGVIMAKAPKLDPDKLKTPLSSQIYDKDGKMVTSLFSEQNRVKAGIKDIPPNVRDAFVAVEDVRFYKHHGVDVRRIFGAALANVTGGFGSQGGSTITQQVVKNTILTNQKSLTRKIQEAYLAIKLEKKYSKEQILEMYLNKIYFGHNVYGIGTAAKTYFDVDRLDQLTLPQTALLAGLPKAPSNYDPLVHPEAAEKRRNVVLGQMEKYGYITKAEADKAKATPVTKGLHKGSLQETRIHEAYLQQVIKDIQKMDGMKNVDVFADGLKIYTNMDTKAQEATEDVLQNASFLKNENKKLQSGIAIVDTKTGSIRAIGSGREENLMSAYYASGNQRQPGSTIKPILDYGPAIDHFKWNTGHILKDSPITINGSTIHNFNDEEFGEVSMRQALEKSENTPAVRTFMEVGEDKAVDFANKLGINIDSAPPAYAIGGFQKGITPLNLAGAYAAFGNEGVYNAPTTIRKIEFPNGDVVKPDTKPVKAMNDFTAYMITDMLKGVMKSGGTGAMANVPGLNLAGKTGTTNLPKEFRDANGIPKSATNDAWMAGYTPSYSAAVWTGYNSKKDNEGVHYLDTNQRNYSKLIFKEVMSRLNHDGSDFKKPNSVVDVTLEKGTNKKAGEFTPENEKAHELFVRGTEPNQVSDKYDQPASIEGLKAEYNKKKNAIDVKWNYKGNDKTIYKVAASVDGTQAAEQTIKDLSFTVPNAEAGKTYSFQVTAINSETNKESPPAQTSVTVPGEQPPAQSTPPDQNNPGDQNQGGKKQQGGKKEQGGNQNQEQGDQNKNQGSESNQPDQGGNQQGGTGQPNTAEPQNPQGPEGNQNGQGNGQGNGNNQDQRQQQRQNDQQFPALPDLNQ
;
A
#
# COMPACT_ATOMS: atom_id res chain seq x y z
N MET A 1 -117.43 -19.20 67.39
CA MET A 1 -117.84 -20.38 68.20
C MET A 1 -116.65 -20.84 69.03
N ALA A 2 -116.88 -21.54 70.14
CA ALA A 2 -115.86 -21.81 71.16
C ALA A 2 -115.19 -23.18 70.99
N ASN A 3 -114.04 -23.39 71.64
CA ASN A 3 -113.93 -24.35 72.74
C ASN A 3 -112.69 -24.10 73.61
N GLU A 4 -112.68 -24.68 74.82
CA GLU A 4 -111.77 -24.34 75.92
C GLU A 4 -110.61 -25.32 76.12
N TYR A 5 -109.48 -24.83 76.63
CA TYR A 5 -108.64 -25.53 77.63
C TYR A 5 -108.17 -24.48 78.67
N ARG A 6 -108.30 -24.60 80.01
CA ARG A 6 -108.55 -25.67 81.02
C ARG A 6 -107.40 -26.13 81.94
N SER A 7 -106.35 -25.33 82.16
CA SER A 7 -105.57 -25.39 83.42
C SER A 7 -104.76 -24.13 83.75
N ARG A 8 -104.46 -23.92 85.05
CA ARG A 8 -103.43 -22.98 85.53
C ARG A 8 -102.02 -23.59 85.57
N GLN A 9 -101.85 -24.92 85.57
CA GLN A 9 -100.52 -25.56 85.52
C GLN A 9 -100.02 -25.76 84.07
N GLU A 10 -100.89 -26.10 83.11
CA GLU A 10 -100.51 -26.17 81.68
C GLU A 10 -99.91 -24.85 81.19
N ARG A 11 -100.48 -23.72 81.63
CA ARG A 11 -99.97 -22.36 81.34
C ARG A 11 -98.56 -22.07 81.89
N ARG A 12 -98.00 -22.92 82.76
CA ARG A 12 -96.68 -22.71 83.36
C ARG A 12 -95.61 -23.68 82.85
N GLN A 13 -95.95 -24.90 82.46
CA GLN A 13 -95.00 -25.80 81.77
C GLN A 13 -94.83 -25.46 80.28
N ALA A 14 -95.82 -24.83 79.65
CA ALA A 14 -95.70 -24.29 78.29
C ALA A 14 -94.76 -23.06 78.16
N ALA A 15 -94.13 -22.60 79.25
CA ALA A 15 -93.38 -21.34 79.28
C ALA A 15 -91.85 -21.49 79.08
N GLU A 16 -91.25 -22.64 79.43
CA GLU A 16 -89.78 -22.73 79.60
C GLU A 16 -89.05 -23.72 78.67
N ASN A 17 -89.71 -24.70 78.04
CA ASN A 17 -89.09 -25.60 77.07
C ASN A 17 -89.84 -25.59 75.72
N GLY A 18 -89.41 -24.73 74.79
CA GLY A 18 -90.07 -24.63 73.47
C GLY A 18 -89.55 -23.56 72.48
N LYS A 19 -88.43 -22.87 72.74
CA LYS A 19 -87.89 -21.85 71.82
C LYS A 19 -86.96 -22.46 70.77
N GLN A 20 -87.56 -22.99 69.69
CA GLN A 20 -86.83 -23.32 68.46
C GLN A 20 -86.08 -22.10 67.91
N PRO A 21 -84.94 -22.29 67.21
CA PRO A 21 -84.19 -21.19 66.62
C PRO A 21 -85.04 -20.47 65.56
N VAL A 22 -85.29 -19.17 65.79
CA VAL A 22 -86.06 -18.34 64.85
C VAL A 22 -85.41 -18.39 63.47
N PRO A 23 -86.14 -18.74 62.39
CA PRO A 23 -85.61 -18.69 61.04
C PRO A 23 -85.31 -17.23 60.71
N LYS A 24 -84.02 -16.84 60.78
CA LYS A 24 -83.55 -15.52 60.37
C LYS A 24 -84.13 -15.23 58.99
N ARG A 25 -85.00 -14.22 58.89
CA ARG A 25 -85.45 -13.66 57.60
C ARG A 25 -84.18 -13.43 56.77
N LYS A 26 -83.94 -14.27 55.75
CA LYS A 26 -82.88 -14.04 54.78
C LYS A 26 -83.25 -12.75 54.06
N LYS A 27 -82.75 -11.61 54.57
CA LYS A 27 -82.68 -10.36 53.79
C LYS A 27 -82.10 -10.79 52.46
N LYS A 28 -82.86 -10.65 51.37
CA LYS A 28 -82.35 -10.90 50.02
C LYS A 28 -81.20 -9.92 49.84
N PHE A 29 -79.97 -10.39 50.08
CA PHE A 29 -78.78 -9.59 49.88
C PHE A 29 -78.85 -9.12 48.44
N PRO A 30 -78.75 -7.81 48.16
CA PRO A 30 -79.00 -7.29 46.83
C PRO A 30 -77.86 -7.73 45.92
N PHE A 31 -77.97 -8.92 45.35
CA PHE A 31 -76.94 -9.59 44.53
C PHE A 31 -76.49 -8.69 43.38
N PHE A 32 -77.43 -7.94 42.79
CA PHE A 32 -77.16 -6.90 41.81
C PHE A 32 -76.30 -5.73 42.36
N LYS A 33 -76.53 -5.27 43.60
CA LYS A 33 -75.67 -4.25 44.24
C LYS A 33 -74.32 -4.83 44.68
N ALA A 34 -74.24 -6.12 45.02
CA ALA A 34 -72.98 -6.80 45.29
C ALA A 34 -72.14 -6.97 44.02
N ILE A 35 -72.77 -7.34 42.90
CA ILE A 35 -72.15 -7.36 41.56
C ILE A 35 -71.73 -5.96 41.13
N LEU A 36 -72.59 -4.94 41.30
CA LEU A 36 -72.25 -3.56 40.95
C LEU A 36 -71.09 -3.04 41.82
N ALA A 37 -71.09 -3.31 43.13
CA ALA A 37 -69.97 -2.98 44.01
C ALA A 37 -68.69 -3.73 43.62
N PHE A 38 -68.77 -5.01 43.24
CA PHE A 38 -67.63 -5.78 42.73
C PHE A 38 -67.09 -5.20 41.41
N ILE A 39 -67.96 -4.81 40.47
CA ILE A 39 -67.57 -4.14 39.22
C ILE A 39 -66.90 -2.80 39.51
N VAL A 40 -67.44 -1.99 40.42
CA VAL A 40 -66.84 -0.71 40.84
C VAL A 40 -65.48 -0.94 41.54
N ILE A 41 -65.36 -1.94 42.40
CA ILE A 41 -64.09 -2.31 43.05
C ILE A 41 -63.08 -2.78 42.01
N MET A 42 -63.46 -3.63 41.05
CA MET A 42 -62.59 -4.07 39.95
C MET A 42 -62.18 -2.90 39.03
N PHE A 43 -63.06 -1.92 38.81
CA PHE A 43 -62.74 -0.70 38.07
C PHE A 43 -61.77 0.20 38.84
N ILE A 44 -61.92 0.33 40.17
CA ILE A 44 -61.00 1.06 41.04
C ILE A 44 -59.62 0.36 41.08
N ILE A 45 -59.58 -0.97 41.25
CA ILE A 45 -58.34 -1.76 41.19
C ILE A 45 -57.68 -1.63 39.81
N GLY A 46 -58.46 -1.68 38.72
CA GLY A 46 -57.96 -1.50 37.36
C GLY A 46 -57.38 -0.10 37.10
N THR A 47 -58.07 0.96 37.54
CA THR A 47 -57.60 2.35 37.38
C THR A 47 -56.38 2.65 38.26
N ILE A 48 -56.33 2.16 39.50
CA ILE A 48 -55.14 2.21 40.36
C ILE A 48 -53.97 1.46 39.70
N SER A 49 -54.21 0.26 39.16
CA SER A 49 -53.19 -0.54 38.48
C SER A 49 -52.61 0.19 37.26
N VAL A 50 -53.47 0.79 36.42
CA VAL A 50 -53.06 1.63 35.29
C VAL A 50 -52.26 2.85 35.79
N GLY A 51 -52.67 3.49 36.88
CA GLY A 51 -51.93 4.58 37.53
C GLY A 51 -50.51 4.18 37.94
N VAL A 52 -50.36 3.06 38.64
CA VAL A 52 -49.05 2.51 39.05
C VAL A 52 -48.18 2.15 37.85
N ILE A 53 -48.76 1.60 36.79
CA ILE A 53 -48.04 1.24 35.55
C ILE A 53 -47.54 2.50 34.81
N MET A 54 -48.32 3.60 34.80
CA MET A 54 -47.91 4.89 34.24
C MET A 54 -46.87 5.60 35.13
N ALA A 55 -46.96 5.49 36.45
CA ALA A 55 -45.95 6.02 37.37
C ALA A 55 -44.59 5.30 37.25
N LYS A 56 -44.62 4.00 36.96
CA LYS A 56 -43.44 3.17 36.65
C LYS A 56 -43.01 3.21 35.17
N ALA A 57 -43.58 4.09 34.34
CA ALA A 57 -43.12 4.26 32.97
C ALA A 57 -41.75 4.98 32.94
N PRO A 58 -40.83 4.60 32.05
CA PRO A 58 -39.55 5.30 31.91
C PRO A 58 -39.75 6.77 31.51
N LYS A 59 -38.79 7.63 31.85
CA LYS A 59 -38.79 9.03 31.42
C LYS A 59 -38.66 9.12 29.90
N LEU A 60 -39.29 10.13 29.31
CA LEU A 60 -39.18 10.43 27.88
C LEU A 60 -37.84 11.13 27.63
N ASP A 61 -36.85 10.30 27.34
CA ASP A 61 -35.44 10.63 27.13
C ASP A 61 -35.24 11.23 25.72
N PRO A 62 -34.81 12.50 25.58
CA PRO A 62 -34.58 13.13 24.27
C PRO A 62 -33.46 12.47 23.46
N ASP A 63 -32.44 11.93 24.11
CA ASP A 63 -31.27 11.37 23.43
C ASP A 63 -31.58 9.98 22.88
N LYS A 64 -32.49 9.24 23.50
CA LYS A 64 -33.07 8.01 22.91
C LYS A 64 -34.06 8.29 21.77
N LEU A 65 -34.55 9.53 21.64
CA LEU A 65 -35.33 9.98 20.49
C LEU A 65 -34.45 10.41 19.31
N LYS A 66 -33.23 10.91 19.54
CA LYS A 66 -32.22 11.09 18.48
C LYS A 66 -31.97 9.77 17.74
N THR A 67 -31.68 9.87 16.45
CA THR A 67 -31.33 8.73 15.59
C THR A 67 -29.83 8.83 15.32
N PRO A 68 -28.98 7.92 15.83
CA PRO A 68 -27.60 7.83 15.34
C PRO A 68 -27.60 7.59 13.84
N LEU A 69 -26.73 8.29 13.14
CA LEU A 69 -26.63 8.38 11.69
C LEU A 69 -25.31 7.77 11.24
N SER A 70 -25.32 7.02 10.14
CA SER A 70 -24.09 6.47 9.59
C SER A 70 -23.25 7.56 8.92
N SER A 71 -21.95 7.56 9.18
CA SER A 71 -21.02 8.48 8.52
C SER A 71 -20.65 7.95 7.14
N GLN A 72 -20.66 8.81 6.13
CA GLN A 72 -20.45 8.45 4.73
C GLN A 72 -18.97 8.64 4.35
N ILE A 73 -18.37 7.61 3.76
CA ILE A 73 -16.97 7.62 3.30
C ILE A 73 -16.93 7.91 1.80
N TYR A 74 -16.12 8.89 1.41
CA TYR A 74 -15.89 9.28 0.01
C TYR A 74 -14.42 9.11 -0.37
N ASP A 75 -14.13 8.72 -1.61
CA ASP A 75 -12.76 8.55 -2.13
C ASP A 75 -12.09 9.89 -2.52
N LYS A 76 -10.89 9.83 -3.11
CA LYS A 76 -10.16 11.00 -3.60
C LYS A 76 -10.93 11.82 -4.63
N ASP A 77 -11.76 11.17 -5.46
CA ASP A 77 -12.53 11.80 -6.54
C ASP A 77 -13.88 12.34 -6.01
N GLY A 78 -14.27 11.95 -4.80
CA GLY A 78 -15.50 12.37 -4.14
C GLY A 78 -16.70 11.46 -4.43
N LYS A 79 -16.47 10.25 -4.95
CA LYS A 79 -17.49 9.21 -5.06
C LYS A 79 -17.71 8.60 -3.66
N MET A 80 -18.97 8.35 -3.28
CA MET A 80 -19.26 7.60 -2.04
C MET A 80 -18.85 6.14 -2.23
N VAL A 81 -18.16 5.60 -1.23
CA VAL A 81 -17.64 4.21 -1.24
C VAL A 81 -18.44 3.33 -0.29
N THR A 82 -18.64 3.78 0.94
CA THR A 82 -19.32 3.00 2.00
C THR A 82 -19.82 3.91 3.12
N SER A 83 -20.39 3.34 4.18
CA SER A 83 -20.81 4.07 5.38
C SER A 83 -20.37 3.35 6.66
N LEU A 84 -19.88 4.11 7.64
CA LEU A 84 -19.54 3.62 8.98
C LEU A 84 -20.76 3.73 9.91
N PHE A 85 -21.05 2.64 10.63
CA PHE A 85 -22.15 2.54 11.59
C PHE A 85 -21.82 1.53 12.68
N SER A 86 -22.38 1.72 13.88
CA SER A 86 -22.08 0.90 15.06
C SER A 86 -22.92 -0.38 15.10
N GLU A 87 -24.23 -0.25 14.92
CA GLU A 87 -25.16 -1.39 14.80
C GLU A 87 -25.95 -1.40 13.47
N GLN A 88 -26.24 -0.22 12.90
CA GLN A 88 -27.29 -0.06 11.89
C GLN A 88 -26.95 1.06 10.89
N ASN A 89 -26.88 0.75 9.59
CA ASN A 89 -26.66 1.76 8.55
C ASN A 89 -27.90 2.67 8.42
N ARG A 90 -27.73 3.98 8.56
CA ARG A 90 -28.82 4.96 8.74
C ARG A 90 -28.54 6.27 8.02
N VAL A 91 -28.97 6.33 6.76
CA VAL A 91 -29.04 7.58 5.98
C VAL A 91 -30.20 8.43 6.50
N LYS A 92 -29.93 9.65 6.96
CA LYS A 92 -30.96 10.58 7.44
C LYS A 92 -31.87 11.03 6.29
N ALA A 93 -33.18 10.95 6.51
CA ALA A 93 -34.18 11.66 5.73
C ALA A 93 -34.88 12.70 6.63
N GLY A 94 -34.61 14.00 6.45
CA GLY A 94 -35.34 15.05 7.14
C GLY A 94 -36.76 15.18 6.58
N ILE A 95 -37.73 15.64 7.37
CA ILE A 95 -39.15 15.64 6.96
C ILE A 95 -39.45 16.51 5.71
N LYS A 96 -38.54 17.41 5.35
CA LYS A 96 -38.59 18.19 4.10
C LYS A 96 -38.19 17.38 2.87
N ASP A 97 -37.34 16.37 3.07
CA ASP A 97 -36.74 15.53 2.03
C ASP A 97 -37.60 14.28 1.76
N ILE A 98 -38.60 14.00 2.62
CA ILE A 98 -39.56 12.92 2.47
C ILE A 98 -40.79 13.43 1.69
N PRO A 99 -40.97 13.05 0.42
CA PRO A 99 -42.04 13.58 -0.43
C PRO A 99 -43.44 13.11 0.01
N PRO A 100 -44.52 13.80 -0.41
CA PRO A 100 -45.89 13.49 0.02
C PRO A 100 -46.31 12.04 -0.27
N ASN A 101 -46.06 11.52 -1.47
CA ASN A 101 -46.37 10.14 -1.86
C ASN A 101 -45.76 9.09 -0.90
N VAL A 102 -44.54 9.33 -0.42
CA VAL A 102 -43.89 8.48 0.59
C VAL A 102 -44.58 8.61 1.93
N ARG A 103 -44.76 9.84 2.44
CA ARG A 103 -45.47 10.10 3.71
C ARG A 103 -46.85 9.44 3.74
N ASP A 104 -47.60 9.60 2.66
CA ASP A 104 -48.99 9.16 2.52
C ASP A 104 -49.11 7.64 2.38
N ALA A 105 -48.13 6.95 1.77
CA ALA A 105 -48.12 5.49 1.71
C ALA A 105 -48.02 4.84 3.11
N PHE A 106 -47.12 5.36 3.96
CA PHE A 106 -47.02 4.89 5.36
C PHE A 106 -48.25 5.26 6.17
N VAL A 107 -48.75 6.51 6.04
CA VAL A 107 -49.98 6.94 6.74
C VAL A 107 -51.18 6.09 6.31
N ALA A 108 -51.37 5.81 5.02
CA ALA A 108 -52.51 5.04 4.52
C ALA A 108 -52.58 3.60 5.06
N VAL A 109 -51.42 2.94 5.25
CA VAL A 109 -51.38 1.52 5.69
C VAL A 109 -51.16 1.34 7.19
N GLU A 110 -50.38 2.20 7.85
CA GLU A 110 -50.07 2.07 9.28
C GLU A 110 -50.98 2.93 10.17
N ASP A 111 -51.45 4.09 9.73
CA ASP A 111 -52.22 5.01 10.58
C ASP A 111 -53.02 6.11 9.82
N VAL A 112 -54.08 5.72 9.12
CA VAL A 112 -54.86 6.64 8.25
C VAL A 112 -55.46 7.86 8.97
N ARG A 113 -55.50 7.87 10.31
CA ARG A 113 -55.95 9.02 11.12
C ARG A 113 -54.83 9.62 11.98
N PHE A 114 -53.57 9.41 11.60
CA PHE A 114 -52.37 9.94 12.27
C PHE A 114 -52.51 11.42 12.63
N TYR A 115 -52.77 12.28 11.64
CA TYR A 115 -52.91 13.73 11.84
C TYR A 115 -54.17 14.15 12.63
N LYS A 116 -55.05 13.22 13.02
CA LYS A 116 -56.39 13.48 13.62
C LYS A 116 -56.57 12.91 15.04
N HIS A 117 -55.54 12.29 15.64
CA HIS A 117 -55.59 11.76 17.02
C HIS A 117 -54.50 12.38 17.91
N HIS A 118 -54.60 12.19 19.23
CA HIS A 118 -53.59 12.62 20.21
C HIS A 118 -52.92 11.41 20.88
N GLY A 119 -51.80 10.97 20.32
CA GLY A 119 -50.98 9.82 20.74
C GLY A 119 -51.60 8.46 20.45
N VAL A 120 -52.92 8.31 20.68
CA VAL A 120 -53.65 7.04 20.61
C VAL A 120 -54.97 7.22 19.85
N ASP A 121 -55.26 6.33 18.92
CA ASP A 121 -56.52 6.31 18.17
C ASP A 121 -57.56 5.39 18.82
N VAL A 122 -58.38 5.98 19.70
CA VAL A 122 -59.47 5.29 20.41
C VAL A 122 -60.44 4.59 19.46
N ARG A 123 -60.82 5.20 18.33
CA ARG A 123 -61.79 4.59 17.40
C ARG A 123 -61.19 3.36 16.70
N ARG A 124 -59.89 3.36 16.40
CA ARG A 124 -59.22 2.16 15.86
C ARG A 124 -59.01 1.10 16.94
N ILE A 125 -58.77 1.45 18.20
CA ILE A 125 -58.72 0.46 19.29
C ILE A 125 -60.06 -0.28 19.40
N PHE A 126 -61.19 0.44 19.41
CA PHE A 126 -62.52 -0.21 19.41
C PHE A 126 -62.79 -1.02 18.13
N GLY A 127 -62.45 -0.48 16.95
CA GLY A 127 -62.62 -1.21 15.68
C GLY A 127 -61.79 -2.50 15.61
N ALA A 128 -60.52 -2.45 16.04
CA ALA A 128 -59.65 -3.61 16.12
C ALA A 128 -60.13 -4.60 17.20
N ALA A 129 -60.62 -4.14 18.35
CA ALA A 129 -61.19 -5.02 19.37
C ALA A 129 -62.40 -5.80 18.82
N LEU A 130 -63.33 -5.12 18.15
CA LEU A 130 -64.50 -5.75 17.53
C LEU A 130 -64.10 -6.74 16.42
N ALA A 131 -63.19 -6.34 15.53
CA ALA A 131 -62.69 -7.20 14.45
C ALA A 131 -61.89 -8.43 14.95
N ASN A 132 -61.25 -8.34 16.11
CA ASN A 132 -60.57 -9.47 16.74
C ASN A 132 -61.54 -10.43 17.45
N VAL A 133 -62.73 -9.97 17.85
CA VAL A 133 -63.81 -10.83 18.38
C VAL A 133 -64.54 -11.56 17.26
N THR A 134 -64.79 -10.90 16.11
CA THR A 134 -65.53 -11.51 14.99
C THR A 134 -64.64 -12.26 13.98
N GLY A 135 -63.35 -11.94 13.91
CA GLY A 135 -62.42 -12.44 12.87
C GLY A 135 -61.14 -13.10 13.41
N GLY A 136 -61.12 -13.48 14.69
CA GLY A 136 -59.97 -14.13 15.34
C GLY A 136 -58.91 -13.14 15.86
N PHE A 137 -58.18 -13.60 16.88
CA PHE A 137 -57.31 -12.76 17.71
C PHE A 137 -55.99 -12.40 16.99
N GLY A 138 -55.95 -11.24 16.33
CA GLY A 138 -54.79 -10.70 15.63
C GLY A 138 -55.08 -10.14 14.22
N SER A 139 -56.34 -10.14 13.77
CA SER A 139 -56.74 -9.76 12.41
C SER A 139 -56.46 -8.29 12.04
N GLN A 140 -56.52 -7.36 13.00
CA GLN A 140 -56.13 -5.95 12.81
C GLN A 140 -55.30 -5.37 13.97
N GLY A 141 -54.32 -4.53 13.60
CA GLY A 141 -53.42 -3.84 14.52
C GLY A 141 -53.95 -2.47 14.96
N GLY A 142 -54.22 -2.30 16.25
CA GLY A 142 -54.76 -1.06 16.83
C GLY A 142 -53.74 0.04 17.19
N SER A 143 -52.50 -0.02 16.69
CA SER A 143 -51.38 0.80 17.19
C SER A 143 -51.05 2.00 16.30
N THR A 144 -50.86 3.18 16.89
CA THR A 144 -50.52 4.41 16.14
C THR A 144 -49.05 4.48 15.72
N ILE A 145 -48.74 5.28 14.69
CA ILE A 145 -47.35 5.62 14.32
C ILE A 145 -46.58 6.13 15.56
N THR A 146 -47.19 7.00 16.36
CA THR A 146 -46.64 7.54 17.62
C THR A 146 -46.34 6.45 18.65
N GLN A 147 -47.26 5.49 18.82
CA GLN A 147 -47.04 4.32 19.67
C GLN A 147 -45.91 3.43 19.14
N GLN A 148 -45.79 3.28 17.82
CA GLN A 148 -44.68 2.56 17.20
C GLN A 148 -43.33 3.25 17.40
N VAL A 149 -43.24 4.58 17.34
CA VAL A 149 -42.02 5.34 17.69
C VAL A 149 -41.59 5.03 19.12
N VAL A 150 -42.50 5.15 20.09
CA VAL A 150 -42.23 4.85 21.51
C VAL A 150 -41.78 3.40 21.71
N LYS A 151 -42.47 2.45 21.09
CA LYS A 151 -42.15 1.01 21.09
C LYS A 151 -40.74 0.74 20.55
N ASN A 152 -40.30 1.48 19.52
CA ASN A 152 -38.99 1.33 18.88
C ASN A 152 -37.85 2.14 19.53
N THR A 153 -38.10 2.89 20.62
CA THR A 153 -37.10 3.83 21.17
C THR A 153 -36.96 3.83 22.70
N ILE A 154 -38.05 3.66 23.44
CA ILE A 154 -38.09 3.90 24.90
C ILE A 154 -38.44 2.60 25.67
N LEU A 155 -39.07 1.63 25.03
CA LEU A 155 -39.58 0.40 25.67
C LEU A 155 -38.89 -0.85 25.12
N THR A 156 -38.75 -1.88 25.96
CA THR A 156 -38.18 -3.18 25.56
C THR A 156 -39.17 -4.01 24.74
N ASN A 157 -38.69 -4.97 23.93
CA ASN A 157 -39.54 -5.73 23.00
C ASN A 157 -40.51 -6.76 23.64
N GLN A 158 -40.53 -6.93 24.97
CA GLN A 158 -41.37 -7.92 25.64
C GLN A 158 -42.88 -7.60 25.50
N LYS A 159 -43.68 -8.54 24.99
CA LYS A 159 -45.12 -8.36 24.76
C LYS A 159 -45.95 -8.53 26.05
N SER A 160 -46.02 -7.48 26.87
CA SER A 160 -46.90 -7.43 28.05
C SER A 160 -47.98 -6.34 27.95
N LEU A 161 -49.12 -6.54 28.64
CA LEU A 161 -50.19 -5.54 28.75
C LEU A 161 -49.69 -4.27 29.45
N THR A 162 -48.86 -4.44 30.49
CA THR A 162 -48.10 -3.37 31.18
C THR A 162 -47.36 -2.47 30.20
N ARG A 163 -46.55 -3.08 29.30
CA ARG A 163 -45.82 -2.31 28.29
C ARG A 163 -46.76 -1.57 27.35
N LYS A 164 -47.89 -2.16 26.95
CA LYS A 164 -48.85 -1.51 26.03
C LYS A 164 -49.57 -0.31 26.65
N ILE A 165 -49.82 -0.33 27.97
CA ILE A 165 -50.30 0.84 28.73
C ILE A 165 -49.23 1.95 28.76
N GLN A 166 -47.96 1.59 29.00
CA GLN A 166 -46.85 2.55 28.98
C GLN A 166 -46.62 3.13 27.57
N GLU A 167 -46.74 2.32 26.52
CA GLU A 167 -46.65 2.72 25.11
C GLU A 167 -47.73 3.77 24.76
N ALA A 168 -48.97 3.59 25.23
CA ALA A 168 -50.05 4.56 25.09
C ALA A 168 -49.79 5.86 25.85
N TYR A 169 -49.38 5.78 27.13
CA TYR A 169 -49.08 6.94 27.97
C TYR A 169 -47.92 7.79 27.44
N LEU A 170 -46.84 7.13 26.99
CA LEU A 170 -45.68 7.79 26.42
C LEU A 170 -45.96 8.37 25.03
N ALA A 171 -46.82 7.75 24.21
CA ALA A 171 -47.25 8.33 22.94
C ALA A 171 -48.02 9.64 23.13
N ILE A 172 -48.88 9.72 24.16
CA ILE A 172 -49.57 10.96 24.54
C ILE A 172 -48.58 12.02 25.05
N LYS A 173 -47.50 11.63 25.74
CA LYS A 173 -46.42 12.56 26.12
C LYS A 173 -45.58 13.03 24.92
N LEU A 174 -45.32 12.17 23.95
CA LEU A 174 -44.52 12.49 22.77
C LEU A 174 -45.21 13.56 21.92
N GLU A 175 -46.50 13.41 21.64
CA GLU A 175 -47.30 14.41 20.89
C GLU A 175 -47.60 15.71 21.67
N LYS A 176 -47.33 15.76 22.97
CA LYS A 176 -47.33 17.02 23.74
C LYS A 176 -46.01 17.79 23.62
N LYS A 177 -44.96 17.20 23.03
CA LYS A 177 -43.62 17.79 22.91
C LYS A 177 -43.14 17.95 21.47
N TYR A 178 -43.61 17.12 20.54
CA TYR A 178 -43.19 17.11 19.14
C TYR A 178 -44.40 17.13 18.19
N SER A 179 -44.22 17.75 17.02
CA SER A 179 -45.27 17.81 15.98
C SER A 179 -45.49 16.45 15.29
N LYS A 180 -46.58 16.33 14.52
CA LYS A 180 -46.86 15.14 13.72
C LYS A 180 -45.76 14.89 12.69
N GLU A 181 -45.22 15.96 12.13
CA GLU A 181 -44.14 15.98 11.14
C GLU A 181 -42.85 15.43 11.75
N GLN A 182 -42.48 15.90 12.95
CA GLN A 182 -41.31 15.41 13.69
C GLN A 182 -41.49 13.93 14.12
N ILE A 183 -42.69 13.53 14.52
CA ILE A 183 -42.98 12.15 14.92
C ILE A 183 -42.99 11.20 13.71
N LEU A 184 -43.43 11.68 12.54
CA LEU A 184 -43.32 10.96 11.28
C LEU A 184 -41.86 10.86 10.82
N GLU A 185 -41.04 11.89 11.00
CA GLU A 185 -39.59 11.83 10.79
C GLU A 185 -38.94 10.77 11.70
N MET A 186 -39.22 10.81 13.01
CA MET A 186 -38.73 9.82 13.98
C MET A 186 -39.18 8.39 13.63
N TYR A 187 -40.41 8.21 13.14
CA TYR A 187 -40.92 6.91 12.69
C TYR A 187 -40.16 6.42 11.45
N LEU A 188 -40.17 7.22 10.38
CA LEU A 188 -39.60 6.84 9.09
C LEU A 188 -38.07 6.67 9.13
N ASN A 189 -37.36 7.31 10.08
CA ASN A 189 -35.92 7.10 10.28
C ASN A 189 -35.57 5.95 11.28
N LYS A 190 -36.55 5.32 11.94
CA LYS A 190 -36.29 4.24 12.94
C LYS A 190 -37.03 2.92 12.72
N ILE A 191 -37.95 2.82 11.75
CA ILE A 191 -38.56 1.54 11.39
C ILE A 191 -37.60 0.60 10.67
N TYR A 192 -37.78 -0.71 10.89
CA TYR A 192 -37.00 -1.79 10.29
C TYR A 192 -37.64 -2.26 8.98
N PHE A 193 -36.82 -2.45 7.94
CA PHE A 193 -37.27 -2.85 6.59
C PHE A 193 -36.87 -4.27 6.19
N GLY A 194 -35.88 -4.87 6.84
CA GLY A 194 -35.27 -6.16 6.46
C GLY A 194 -33.75 -6.03 6.42
N HIS A 195 -32.99 -7.12 6.32
CA HIS A 195 -31.53 -7.12 6.09
C HIS A 195 -30.69 -6.12 6.91
N ASN A 196 -31.00 -5.93 8.19
CA ASN A 196 -30.41 -4.89 9.08
C ASN A 196 -30.55 -3.43 8.60
N VAL A 197 -31.44 -3.18 7.63
CA VAL A 197 -31.82 -1.86 7.11
C VAL A 197 -32.86 -1.20 8.02
N TYR A 198 -32.48 -0.06 8.60
CA TYR A 198 -33.36 0.80 9.38
C TYR A 198 -33.41 2.21 8.78
N GLY A 199 -34.61 2.78 8.72
CA GLY A 199 -34.84 4.11 8.15
C GLY A 199 -35.11 4.11 6.64
N ILE A 200 -36.03 4.98 6.20
CA ILE A 200 -36.53 5.04 4.82
C ILE A 200 -35.44 5.47 3.82
N GLY A 201 -34.49 6.32 4.24
CA GLY A 201 -33.32 6.70 3.44
C GLY A 201 -32.45 5.49 3.09
N THR A 202 -32.03 4.74 4.11
CA THR A 202 -31.28 3.49 3.89
C THR A 202 -32.10 2.49 3.08
N ALA A 203 -33.41 2.36 3.31
CA ALA A 203 -34.25 1.42 2.55
C ALA A 203 -34.40 1.78 1.07
N ALA A 204 -34.46 3.07 0.72
CA ALA A 204 -34.43 3.52 -0.66
C ALA A 204 -33.11 3.16 -1.35
N LYS A 205 -31.97 3.39 -0.67
CA LYS A 205 -30.64 3.07 -1.18
C LYS A 205 -30.39 1.56 -1.28
N THR A 206 -30.66 0.78 -0.23
CA THR A 206 -30.38 -0.67 -0.23
C THR A 206 -31.28 -1.46 -1.18
N TYR A 207 -32.58 -1.16 -1.26
CA TYR A 207 -33.48 -1.93 -2.13
C TYR A 207 -33.49 -1.45 -3.59
N PHE A 208 -33.18 -0.18 -3.87
CA PHE A 208 -33.37 0.42 -5.21
C PHE A 208 -32.25 1.35 -5.69
N ASP A 209 -31.16 1.49 -4.94
CA ASP A 209 -30.05 2.43 -5.20
C ASP A 209 -30.44 3.92 -5.27
N VAL A 210 -31.58 4.27 -4.66
CA VAL A 210 -32.15 5.62 -4.71
C VAL A 210 -31.59 6.48 -3.56
N ASP A 211 -30.75 7.47 -3.91
CA ASP A 211 -30.19 8.45 -2.96
C ASP A 211 -31.17 9.55 -2.52
N ARG A 212 -32.18 9.87 -3.35
CA ARG A 212 -33.21 10.88 -3.04
C ARG A 212 -34.60 10.28 -3.05
N LEU A 213 -35.34 10.44 -1.95
CA LEU A 213 -36.67 9.84 -1.79
C LEU A 213 -37.71 10.33 -2.81
N ASP A 214 -37.52 11.49 -3.44
CA ASP A 214 -38.39 12.01 -4.51
C ASP A 214 -38.23 11.28 -5.85
N GLN A 215 -37.20 10.43 -6.00
CA GLN A 215 -37.02 9.53 -7.13
C GLN A 215 -37.76 8.20 -6.96
N LEU A 216 -38.31 7.89 -5.77
CA LEU A 216 -39.05 6.65 -5.52
C LEU A 216 -40.40 6.65 -6.28
N THR A 217 -40.56 5.70 -7.20
CA THR A 217 -41.83 5.49 -7.89
C THR A 217 -42.91 4.97 -6.94
N LEU A 218 -44.19 5.11 -7.32
CA LEU A 218 -45.33 4.64 -6.52
C LEU A 218 -45.27 3.12 -6.17
N PRO A 219 -44.91 2.20 -7.09
CA PRO A 219 -44.72 0.79 -6.74
C PRO A 219 -43.62 0.53 -5.70
N GLN A 220 -42.48 1.23 -5.82
CA GLN A 220 -41.35 1.11 -4.88
C GLN A 220 -41.73 1.66 -3.50
N THR A 221 -42.33 2.85 -3.48
CA THR A 221 -42.87 3.51 -2.29
C THR A 221 -43.87 2.61 -1.54
N ALA A 222 -44.84 2.04 -2.27
CA ALA A 222 -45.83 1.13 -1.69
C ALA A 222 -45.24 -0.22 -1.25
N LEU A 223 -44.10 -0.65 -1.82
CA LEU A 223 -43.39 -1.83 -1.35
C LEU A 223 -42.70 -1.54 -0.03
N LEU A 224 -41.92 -0.45 0.08
CA LEU A 224 -41.25 -0.04 1.32
C LEU A 224 -42.24 0.20 2.46
N ALA A 225 -43.37 0.89 2.21
CA ALA A 225 -44.46 1.02 3.19
C ALA A 225 -45.13 -0.31 3.55
N GLY A 226 -44.96 -1.35 2.73
CA GLY A 226 -45.40 -2.71 3.01
C GLY A 226 -44.55 -3.44 4.06
N LEU A 227 -43.22 -3.31 3.98
CA LEU A 227 -42.26 -4.16 4.71
C LEU A 227 -42.41 -4.14 6.25
N PRO A 228 -42.54 -2.99 6.95
CA PRO A 228 -42.45 -2.92 8.43
C PRO A 228 -43.43 -3.80 9.22
N LYS A 229 -44.54 -4.23 8.60
CA LYS A 229 -45.51 -5.14 9.22
C LYS A 229 -44.91 -6.52 9.54
N ALA A 230 -44.06 -7.05 8.64
CA ALA A 230 -43.34 -8.31 8.83
C ALA A 230 -42.15 -8.38 7.85
N PRO A 231 -41.03 -7.67 8.12
CA PRO A 231 -39.94 -7.46 7.16
C PRO A 231 -39.44 -8.73 6.47
N SER A 232 -39.11 -9.78 7.24
CA SER A 232 -38.64 -11.06 6.69
C SER A 232 -39.68 -11.76 5.82
N ASN A 233 -40.97 -11.69 6.18
CA ASN A 233 -42.05 -12.40 5.45
C ASN A 233 -42.49 -11.67 4.18
N TYR A 234 -42.13 -10.40 4.04
CA TYR A 234 -42.45 -9.55 2.89
C TYR A 234 -41.20 -9.07 2.14
N ASP A 235 -40.04 -9.65 2.44
CA ASP A 235 -38.78 -9.36 1.75
C ASP A 235 -38.91 -9.70 0.24
N PRO A 236 -38.78 -8.72 -0.66
CA PRO A 236 -38.98 -8.96 -2.08
C PRO A 236 -37.83 -9.73 -2.75
N LEU A 237 -36.68 -9.87 -2.08
CA LEU A 237 -35.55 -10.67 -2.56
C LEU A 237 -35.73 -12.17 -2.30
N VAL A 238 -36.43 -12.54 -1.22
CA VAL A 238 -36.58 -13.94 -0.75
C VAL A 238 -38.03 -14.44 -0.89
N HIS A 239 -39.03 -13.57 -0.77
CA HIS A 239 -40.46 -13.90 -0.82
C HIS A 239 -41.25 -12.93 -1.74
N PRO A 240 -40.90 -12.81 -3.03
CA PRO A 240 -41.48 -11.83 -3.95
C PRO A 240 -43.02 -11.90 -4.02
N GLU A 241 -43.64 -13.09 -4.07
CA GLU A 241 -45.11 -13.19 -4.06
C GLU A 241 -45.77 -12.57 -2.82
N ALA A 242 -45.17 -12.75 -1.63
CA ALA A 242 -45.70 -12.21 -0.39
C ALA A 242 -45.49 -10.70 -0.32
N ALA A 243 -44.34 -10.23 -0.80
CA ALA A 243 -44.01 -8.81 -0.98
C ALA A 243 -44.99 -8.11 -1.94
N GLU A 244 -45.30 -8.74 -3.09
CA GLU A 244 -46.26 -8.24 -4.09
C GLU A 244 -47.68 -8.15 -3.52
N LYS A 245 -48.15 -9.22 -2.87
CA LYS A 245 -49.44 -9.25 -2.19
C LYS A 245 -49.52 -8.17 -1.10
N ARG A 246 -48.43 -7.91 -0.36
CA ARG A 246 -48.36 -6.84 0.65
C ARG A 246 -48.33 -5.43 0.03
N ARG A 247 -47.52 -5.17 -1.00
CA ARG A 247 -47.49 -3.91 -1.77
C ARG A 247 -48.87 -3.57 -2.32
N ASN A 248 -49.56 -4.56 -2.91
CA ASN A 248 -50.88 -4.36 -3.49
C ASN A 248 -51.94 -4.02 -2.43
N VAL A 249 -51.78 -4.49 -1.18
CA VAL A 249 -52.59 -4.02 -0.03
C VAL A 249 -52.29 -2.56 0.32
N VAL A 250 -51.04 -2.10 0.27
CA VAL A 250 -50.70 -0.67 0.48
C VAL A 250 -51.35 0.20 -0.58
N LEU A 251 -51.16 -0.14 -1.86
CA LEU A 251 -51.79 0.56 -3.00
C LEU A 251 -53.31 0.61 -2.86
N GLY A 252 -53.93 -0.49 -2.42
CA GLY A 252 -55.37 -0.55 -2.14
C GLY A 252 -55.84 0.33 -0.97
N GLN A 253 -55.03 0.55 0.07
CA GLN A 253 -55.36 1.55 1.10
C GLN A 253 -55.18 2.99 0.58
N MET A 254 -54.13 3.25 -0.22
CA MET A 254 -53.90 4.56 -0.83
C MET A 254 -55.06 4.96 -1.77
N GLU A 255 -55.51 4.03 -2.62
CA GLU A 255 -56.71 4.16 -3.47
C GLU A 255 -57.96 4.42 -2.62
N LYS A 256 -58.22 3.58 -1.62
CA LYS A 256 -59.41 3.65 -0.75
C LYS A 256 -59.54 4.97 0.02
N TYR A 257 -58.43 5.59 0.40
CA TYR A 257 -58.42 6.85 1.16
C TYR A 257 -58.14 8.10 0.32
N GLY A 258 -58.08 7.96 -1.01
CA GLY A 258 -57.98 9.09 -1.95
C GLY A 258 -56.58 9.70 -2.08
N TYR A 259 -55.52 8.98 -1.69
CA TYR A 259 -54.12 9.42 -1.87
C TYR A 259 -53.61 9.17 -3.30
N ILE A 260 -54.23 8.24 -4.04
CA ILE A 260 -53.98 7.97 -5.47
C ILE A 260 -55.31 7.65 -6.15
N THR A 261 -55.39 7.88 -7.46
CA THR A 261 -56.52 7.44 -8.27
C THR A 261 -56.52 5.92 -8.49
N LYS A 262 -57.68 5.39 -8.89
CA LYS A 262 -57.82 3.99 -9.32
C LYS A 262 -56.86 3.62 -10.44
N ALA A 263 -56.71 4.49 -11.46
CA ALA A 263 -55.83 4.23 -12.61
C ALA A 263 -54.36 4.13 -12.19
N GLU A 264 -53.89 4.98 -11.28
CA GLU A 264 -52.53 4.91 -10.73
C GLU A 264 -52.34 3.67 -9.86
N ALA A 265 -53.33 3.32 -9.03
CA ALA A 265 -53.29 2.13 -8.19
C ALA A 265 -53.19 0.85 -9.04
N ASP A 266 -54.00 0.73 -10.09
CA ASP A 266 -54.03 -0.46 -10.95
C ASP A 266 -52.78 -0.53 -11.85
N LYS A 267 -52.28 0.61 -12.38
CA LYS A 267 -50.98 0.70 -13.07
C LYS A 267 -49.81 0.32 -12.15
N ALA A 268 -49.85 0.68 -10.88
CA ALA A 268 -48.82 0.34 -9.90
C ALA A 268 -48.88 -1.14 -9.48
N LYS A 269 -50.08 -1.71 -9.33
CA LYS A 269 -50.28 -3.15 -9.05
C LYS A 269 -49.76 -4.05 -10.19
N ALA A 270 -49.81 -3.56 -11.43
CA ALA A 270 -49.31 -4.25 -12.62
C ALA A 270 -47.78 -4.17 -12.82
N THR A 271 -47.04 -3.46 -11.96
CA THR A 271 -45.57 -3.43 -12.02
C THR A 271 -44.99 -4.62 -11.24
N PRO A 272 -44.14 -5.48 -11.83
CA PRO A 272 -43.56 -6.61 -11.10
C PRO A 272 -42.77 -6.16 -9.86
N VAL A 273 -42.95 -6.83 -8.72
CA VAL A 273 -42.32 -6.44 -7.44
C VAL A 273 -40.79 -6.46 -7.45
N THR A 274 -40.20 -7.25 -8.35
CA THR A 274 -38.74 -7.36 -8.54
C THR A 274 -38.15 -6.27 -9.44
N LYS A 275 -38.97 -5.43 -10.09
CA LYS A 275 -38.50 -4.43 -11.04
C LYS A 275 -37.72 -3.32 -10.33
N GLY A 276 -36.43 -3.23 -10.66
CA GLY A 276 -35.52 -2.22 -10.11
C GLY A 276 -34.90 -2.59 -8.76
N LEU A 277 -35.12 -3.80 -8.23
CA LEU A 277 -34.42 -4.25 -7.02
C LEU A 277 -32.91 -4.38 -7.26
N HIS A 278 -32.10 -3.77 -6.41
CA HIS A 278 -30.67 -4.02 -6.39
C HIS A 278 -30.36 -5.38 -5.76
N LYS A 279 -29.48 -6.14 -6.42
CA LYS A 279 -28.94 -7.42 -5.93
C LYS A 279 -27.52 -7.23 -5.37
N GLY A 280 -27.33 -6.20 -4.55
CA GLY A 280 -26.08 -5.99 -3.82
C GLY A 280 -25.83 -7.17 -2.87
N SER A 281 -24.63 -7.75 -2.90
CA SER A 281 -24.25 -8.83 -1.99
C SER A 281 -23.51 -8.27 -0.78
N LEU A 282 -23.62 -8.94 0.37
CA LEU A 282 -22.94 -8.53 1.61
C LEU A 282 -21.40 -8.70 1.55
N GLN A 283 -20.82 -9.01 0.39
CA GLN A 283 -19.37 -9.09 0.19
C GLN A 283 -18.71 -7.71 -0.01
N GLU A 284 -19.43 -6.73 -0.57
CA GLU A 284 -18.87 -5.38 -0.86
C GLU A 284 -18.29 -4.71 0.40
N THR A 285 -18.86 -4.99 1.57
CA THR A 285 -18.41 -4.47 2.87
C THR A 285 -16.96 -4.84 3.26
N ARG A 286 -16.36 -5.87 2.64
CA ARG A 286 -15.01 -6.34 2.98
C ARG A 286 -13.88 -5.51 2.36
N ILE A 287 -14.13 -4.88 1.20
CA ILE A 287 -13.10 -4.47 0.21
C ILE A 287 -12.29 -3.21 0.63
N HIS A 288 -12.52 -2.70 1.84
CA HIS A 288 -11.86 -1.50 2.36
C HIS A 288 -11.52 -1.56 3.87
N GLU A 289 -11.67 -2.69 4.57
CA GLU A 289 -11.62 -2.74 6.04
C GLU A 289 -10.35 -2.11 6.64
N ALA A 290 -9.18 -2.43 6.08
CA ALA A 290 -7.90 -1.87 6.54
C ALA A 290 -7.80 -0.34 6.33
N TYR A 291 -8.38 0.20 5.24
CA TYR A 291 -8.42 1.64 4.98
C TYR A 291 -9.40 2.34 5.94
N LEU A 292 -10.57 1.74 6.19
CA LEU A 292 -11.56 2.27 7.12
C LEU A 292 -11.03 2.35 8.55
N GLN A 293 -10.26 1.34 8.99
CA GLN A 293 -9.57 1.40 10.28
C GLN A 293 -8.54 2.54 10.35
N GLN A 294 -7.78 2.77 9.28
CA GLN A 294 -6.83 3.88 9.25
C GLN A 294 -7.55 5.24 9.23
N VAL A 295 -8.70 5.36 8.55
CA VAL A 295 -9.58 6.54 8.61
C VAL A 295 -10.02 6.84 10.04
N ILE A 296 -10.51 5.84 10.77
CA ILE A 296 -10.91 6.01 12.18
C ILE A 296 -9.70 6.44 13.04
N LYS A 297 -8.54 5.80 12.84
CA LYS A 297 -7.29 6.09 13.55
C LYS A 297 -6.72 7.48 13.27
N ASP A 298 -6.91 8.01 12.06
CA ASP A 298 -6.51 9.37 11.69
C ASP A 298 -7.48 10.40 12.28
N ILE A 299 -8.80 10.14 12.22
CA ILE A 299 -9.82 11.01 12.84
C ILE A 299 -9.58 11.14 14.36
N GLN A 300 -9.32 10.05 15.06
CA GLN A 300 -9.06 10.05 16.51
C GLN A 300 -7.81 10.86 16.93
N LYS A 301 -6.87 11.10 16.01
CA LYS A 301 -5.68 11.95 16.24
C LYS A 301 -5.92 13.43 15.94
N MET A 302 -6.94 13.77 15.16
CA MET A 302 -7.20 15.16 14.78
C MET A 302 -7.70 15.96 15.99
N ASP A 303 -7.21 17.20 16.13
CA ASP A 303 -7.68 18.09 17.20
C ASP A 303 -9.17 18.40 17.06
N GLY A 304 -9.85 18.50 18.21
CA GLY A 304 -11.30 18.62 18.30
C GLY A 304 -12.09 17.32 18.06
N MET A 305 -11.53 16.33 17.36
CA MET A 305 -12.27 15.12 16.93
C MET A 305 -12.39 14.01 18.00
N LYS A 306 -11.68 14.11 19.13
CA LYS A 306 -11.59 13.05 20.16
C LYS A 306 -12.93 12.61 20.77
N ASN A 307 -13.95 13.48 20.75
CA ASN A 307 -15.28 13.21 21.32
C ASN A 307 -16.35 12.87 20.26
N VAL A 308 -15.95 12.70 19.00
CA VAL A 308 -16.87 12.47 17.87
C VAL A 308 -17.08 10.98 17.66
N ASP A 309 -18.34 10.53 17.69
CA ASP A 309 -18.67 9.15 17.34
C ASP A 309 -18.76 9.02 15.81
N VAL A 310 -17.65 8.61 15.22
CA VAL A 310 -17.49 8.33 13.78
C VAL A 310 -18.57 7.37 13.24
N PHE A 311 -19.21 6.56 14.09
CA PHE A 311 -20.25 5.60 13.73
C PHE A 311 -21.69 6.09 13.98
N ALA A 312 -21.89 7.26 14.58
CA ALA A 312 -23.22 7.77 14.97
C ALA A 312 -23.49 9.26 14.67
N ASP A 313 -22.46 10.08 14.49
CA ASP A 313 -22.60 11.53 14.28
C ASP A 313 -22.89 11.94 12.82
N GLY A 314 -23.02 10.98 11.88
CA GLY A 314 -23.49 11.23 10.52
C GLY A 314 -22.56 12.11 9.67
N LEU A 315 -21.24 11.96 9.85
CA LEU A 315 -20.22 12.77 9.19
C LEU A 315 -20.14 12.45 7.68
N LYS A 316 -19.68 13.40 6.87
CA LYS A 316 -19.16 13.10 5.51
C LYS A 316 -17.63 13.16 5.54
N ILE A 317 -17.00 12.01 5.45
CA ILE A 317 -15.55 11.86 5.52
C ILE A 317 -15.01 11.71 4.10
N TYR A 318 -14.38 12.76 3.60
CA TYR A 318 -13.71 12.75 2.31
C TYR A 318 -12.26 12.32 2.52
N THR A 319 -11.88 11.23 1.87
CA THR A 319 -10.57 10.61 2.02
C THR A 319 -9.64 10.94 0.85
N ASN A 320 -8.43 10.37 0.91
CA ASN A 320 -7.39 10.37 -0.10
C ASN A 320 -7.33 9.05 -0.91
N MET A 321 -8.21 8.09 -0.59
CA MET A 321 -8.20 6.74 -1.14
C MET A 321 -8.31 6.76 -2.65
N ASP A 322 -7.45 6.00 -3.34
CA ASP A 322 -7.70 5.59 -4.71
C ASP A 322 -8.35 4.21 -4.65
N THR A 323 -9.65 4.18 -4.96
CA THR A 323 -10.48 2.97 -4.87
C THR A 323 -9.90 1.82 -5.70
N LYS A 324 -9.31 2.10 -6.87
CA LYS A 324 -8.67 1.08 -7.72
C LYS A 324 -7.34 0.60 -7.15
N ALA A 325 -6.55 1.50 -6.54
CA ALA A 325 -5.33 1.12 -5.85
C ALA A 325 -5.63 0.23 -4.63
N GLN A 326 -6.71 0.52 -3.89
CA GLN A 326 -7.18 -0.30 -2.77
C GLN A 326 -7.63 -1.68 -3.24
N GLU A 327 -8.51 -1.76 -4.24
CA GLU A 327 -8.95 -3.01 -4.87
C GLU A 327 -7.77 -3.86 -5.36
N ALA A 328 -6.80 -3.26 -6.07
CA ALA A 328 -5.60 -3.95 -6.56
C ALA A 328 -4.67 -4.40 -5.43
N THR A 329 -4.59 -3.64 -4.33
CA THR A 329 -3.80 -4.01 -3.14
C THR A 329 -4.40 -5.23 -2.45
N GLU A 330 -5.72 -5.25 -2.26
CA GLU A 330 -6.39 -6.36 -1.59
C GLU A 330 -6.45 -7.63 -2.46
N ASP A 331 -6.65 -7.51 -3.78
CA ASP A 331 -6.56 -8.65 -4.70
C ASP A 331 -5.19 -9.33 -4.65
N VAL A 332 -4.08 -8.57 -4.63
CA VAL A 332 -2.74 -9.16 -4.53
C VAL A 332 -2.54 -9.88 -3.19
N LEU A 333 -3.03 -9.34 -2.08
CA LEU A 333 -2.91 -10.00 -0.77
C LEU A 333 -3.76 -11.28 -0.66
N GLN A 334 -4.95 -11.30 -1.27
CA GLN A 334 -5.91 -12.41 -1.16
C GLN A 334 -5.70 -13.50 -2.24
N ASN A 335 -5.46 -13.10 -3.49
CA ASN A 335 -5.59 -13.97 -4.67
C ASN A 335 -4.28 -14.28 -5.40
N ALA A 336 -3.16 -13.59 -5.10
CA ALA A 336 -1.89 -13.84 -5.79
C ALA A 336 -1.44 -15.30 -5.69
N SER A 337 -1.02 -15.88 -6.82
CA SER A 337 -0.74 -17.31 -6.94
C SER A 337 0.36 -17.80 -5.99
N PHE A 338 1.39 -17.00 -5.76
CA PHE A 338 2.49 -17.27 -4.82
C PHE A 338 2.10 -17.12 -3.34
N LEU A 339 0.91 -16.58 -3.04
CA LEU A 339 0.33 -16.56 -1.69
C LEU A 339 -0.79 -17.59 -1.52
N LYS A 340 -1.48 -17.99 -2.59
CA LYS A 340 -2.73 -18.77 -2.51
C LYS A 340 -2.60 -20.13 -1.79
N ASN A 341 -1.43 -20.76 -1.88
CA ASN A 341 -1.16 -22.08 -1.27
C ASN A 341 -0.38 -21.99 0.05
N GLU A 342 -0.01 -20.79 0.49
CA GLU A 342 0.81 -20.56 1.69
C GLU A 342 0.01 -20.72 2.98
N ASN A 343 0.70 -21.07 4.07
CA ASN A 343 0.14 -21.08 5.41
C ASN A 343 -0.58 -19.75 5.70
N LYS A 344 -1.82 -19.80 6.21
CA LYS A 344 -2.61 -18.60 6.51
C LYS A 344 -1.97 -17.74 7.61
N LYS A 345 -1.14 -18.33 8.48
CA LYS A 345 -0.34 -17.62 9.49
C LYS A 345 0.78 -16.74 8.92
N LEU A 346 1.16 -16.93 7.67
CA LEU A 346 2.06 -16.01 6.96
C LEU A 346 1.27 -14.74 6.62
N GLN A 347 1.59 -13.63 7.27
CA GLN A 347 0.86 -12.37 7.14
C GLN A 347 1.69 -11.35 6.35
N SER A 348 1.01 -10.30 5.86
CA SER A 348 1.64 -9.19 5.17
C SER A 348 0.96 -7.87 5.53
N GLY A 349 1.68 -6.76 5.39
CA GLY A 349 1.15 -5.41 5.53
C GLY A 349 1.79 -4.51 4.49
N ILE A 350 0.96 -3.76 3.76
CA ILE A 350 1.38 -2.81 2.72
C ILE A 350 0.70 -1.47 2.94
N ALA A 351 1.46 -0.39 2.79
CA ALA A 351 0.93 0.97 2.74
C ALA A 351 1.46 1.66 1.48
N ILE A 352 0.60 2.44 0.81
CA ILE A 352 0.92 3.20 -0.39
C ILE A 352 0.53 4.66 -0.18
N VAL A 353 1.50 5.56 -0.31
CA VAL A 353 1.31 7.01 -0.24
C VAL A 353 1.66 7.65 -1.57
N ASP A 354 1.01 8.77 -1.84
CA ASP A 354 1.42 9.73 -2.87
C ASP A 354 2.80 10.32 -2.51
N THR A 355 3.77 10.21 -3.42
CA THR A 355 5.16 10.65 -3.15
C THR A 355 5.24 12.15 -2.85
N LYS A 356 4.38 12.96 -3.47
CA LYS A 356 4.44 14.43 -3.44
C LYS A 356 3.67 15.03 -2.26
N THR A 357 2.62 14.34 -1.79
CA THR A 357 1.69 14.86 -0.76
C THR A 357 1.58 14.00 0.52
N GLY A 358 2.12 12.78 0.55
CA GLY A 358 1.92 11.84 1.67
C GLY A 358 0.50 11.25 1.76
N SER A 359 -0.41 11.65 0.86
CA SER A 359 -1.80 11.18 0.82
C SER A 359 -1.87 9.65 0.72
N ILE A 360 -2.48 8.98 1.71
CA ILE A 360 -2.59 7.51 1.71
C ILE A 360 -3.56 7.08 0.61
N ARG A 361 -3.03 6.43 -0.43
CA ARG A 361 -3.79 5.97 -1.61
C ARG A 361 -4.43 4.61 -1.39
N ALA A 362 -3.69 3.68 -0.79
CA ALA A 362 -4.15 2.35 -0.45
C ALA A 362 -3.41 1.81 0.78
N ILE A 363 -4.04 0.87 1.49
CA ILE A 363 -3.47 0.18 2.63
C ILE A 363 -4.07 -1.23 2.76
N GLY A 364 -3.22 -2.26 2.81
CA GLY A 364 -3.64 -3.65 2.93
C GLY A 364 -2.99 -4.30 4.14
N SER A 365 -3.78 -4.96 5.00
CA SER A 365 -3.26 -5.65 6.18
C SER A 365 -3.85 -7.05 6.33
N GLY A 366 -2.99 -8.04 6.14
CA GLY A 366 -3.26 -9.44 6.41
C GLY A 366 -3.70 -10.27 5.21
N ARG A 367 -3.92 -11.56 5.45
CA ARG A 367 -4.31 -12.58 4.46
C ARG A 367 -5.53 -13.43 4.87
N GLU A 368 -6.28 -13.01 5.89
CA GLU A 368 -7.42 -13.77 6.45
C GLU A 368 -8.72 -12.95 6.52
N GLU A 369 -9.86 -13.62 6.63
CA GLU A 369 -11.21 -13.02 6.58
C GLU A 369 -11.60 -12.13 7.77
N ASN A 370 -10.71 -11.87 8.72
CA ASN A 370 -10.97 -11.05 9.91
C ASN A 370 -9.98 -9.87 9.99
N LEU A 371 -9.97 -9.08 8.91
CA LEU A 371 -9.06 -7.93 8.70
C LEU A 371 -9.17 -6.90 9.83
N MET A 372 -10.34 -6.79 10.46
CA MET A 372 -10.57 -6.00 11.69
C MET A 372 -9.56 -6.24 12.85
N SER A 373 -8.83 -7.36 12.85
CA SER A 373 -7.78 -7.66 13.85
C SER A 373 -6.34 -7.42 13.36
N ALA A 374 -6.15 -7.11 12.08
CA ALA A 374 -4.87 -7.13 11.40
C ALA A 374 -4.34 -5.70 11.15
N TYR A 375 -3.47 -5.19 12.03
CA TYR A 375 -2.87 -3.85 11.88
C TYR A 375 -1.50 -3.84 11.18
N TYR A 376 -1.20 -4.81 10.29
CA TYR A 376 0.15 -5.03 9.74
C TYR A 376 0.74 -3.86 8.97
N ALA A 377 -0.08 -3.02 8.34
CA ALA A 377 0.41 -1.86 7.60
C ALA A 377 0.66 -0.61 8.48
N SER A 378 -0.03 -0.43 9.61
CA SER A 378 -0.05 0.87 10.32
C SER A 378 -0.19 0.81 11.85
N GLY A 379 -0.16 -0.36 12.48
CA GLY A 379 -0.17 -0.49 13.94
C GLY A 379 0.78 -1.54 14.50
N ASN A 380 0.89 -2.71 13.86
CA ASN A 380 1.80 -3.76 14.29
C ASN A 380 3.24 -3.38 13.93
N GLN A 381 3.97 -2.87 14.93
CA GLN A 381 5.37 -2.46 14.79
C GLN A 381 6.30 -3.68 14.67
N ARG A 382 7.22 -3.65 13.69
CA ARG A 382 8.17 -4.73 13.37
C ARG A 382 9.58 -4.16 13.15
N GLN A 383 10.61 -4.99 13.32
CA GLN A 383 12.00 -4.56 13.07
C GLN A 383 12.20 -4.31 11.56
N PRO A 384 12.66 -3.12 11.11
CA PRO A 384 12.75 -2.79 9.68
C PRO A 384 13.86 -3.52 8.92
N GLY A 385 14.83 -4.10 9.65
CA GLY A 385 16.06 -4.61 9.05
C GLY A 385 16.76 -3.53 8.20
N SER A 386 17.42 -3.95 7.13
CA SER A 386 18.18 -3.07 6.24
C SER A 386 17.36 -2.05 5.41
N THR A 387 16.05 -1.87 5.63
CA THR A 387 15.31 -0.72 5.09
C THR A 387 15.59 0.58 5.83
N ILE A 388 16.23 0.54 7.01
CA ILE A 388 16.55 1.77 7.75
C ILE A 388 17.86 2.45 7.32
N LYS A 389 18.73 1.74 6.57
CA LYS A 389 20.08 2.23 6.20
C LYS A 389 20.12 3.58 5.47
N PRO A 390 19.18 3.90 4.55
CA PRO A 390 19.11 5.23 3.95
C PRO A 390 18.69 6.35 4.92
N ILE A 391 18.09 6.00 6.06
CA ILE A 391 17.51 6.93 7.04
C ILE A 391 18.47 7.19 8.21
N LEU A 392 19.15 6.15 8.74
CA LEU A 392 20.06 6.32 9.88
C LEU A 392 21.53 6.45 9.50
N ASP A 393 21.98 5.89 8.37
CA ASP A 393 23.40 5.82 8.04
C ASP A 393 23.72 6.74 6.85
N TYR A 394 23.33 6.34 5.64
CA TYR A 394 23.83 6.96 4.41
C TYR A 394 23.19 8.32 4.10
N GLY A 395 21.90 8.50 4.44
CA GLY A 395 21.20 9.78 4.31
C GLY A 395 21.84 10.91 5.12
N PRO A 396 21.96 10.78 6.46
CA PRO A 396 22.61 11.80 7.28
C PRO A 396 24.11 11.95 7.00
N ALA A 397 24.82 10.91 6.55
CA ALA A 397 26.21 11.04 6.09
C ALA A 397 26.33 11.98 4.86
N ILE A 398 25.44 11.85 3.88
CA ILE A 398 25.39 12.78 2.74
C ILE A 398 24.94 14.18 3.20
N ASP A 399 23.90 14.28 4.04
CA ASP A 399 23.33 15.58 4.42
C ASP A 399 24.28 16.44 5.27
N HIS A 400 24.95 15.83 6.26
CA HIS A 400 25.84 16.53 7.17
C HIS A 400 27.29 16.62 6.69
N PHE A 401 27.81 15.57 6.03
CA PHE A 401 29.23 15.50 5.64
C PHE A 401 29.48 15.64 4.13
N LYS A 402 28.41 15.73 3.30
CA LYS A 402 28.49 15.86 1.83
C LYS A 402 29.29 14.75 1.16
N TRP A 403 29.23 13.53 1.71
CA TRP A 403 29.87 12.36 1.10
C TRP A 403 29.32 12.11 -0.30
N ASN A 404 30.21 11.85 -1.25
CA ASN A 404 29.85 11.46 -2.61
C ASN A 404 29.44 9.98 -2.66
N THR A 405 28.66 9.56 -3.65
CA THR A 405 28.16 8.17 -3.73
C THR A 405 29.28 7.13 -3.91
N GLY A 406 30.46 7.57 -4.38
CA GLY A 406 31.69 6.78 -4.49
C GLY A 406 32.51 6.66 -3.21
N HIS A 407 32.12 7.31 -2.10
CA HIS A 407 32.90 7.36 -0.86
C HIS A 407 33.28 5.94 -0.39
N ILE A 408 34.58 5.71 -0.17
CA ILE A 408 35.12 4.38 0.15
C ILE A 408 34.89 4.06 1.62
N LEU A 409 34.26 2.91 1.87
CA LEU A 409 33.95 2.38 3.19
C LEU A 409 34.64 1.03 3.38
N LYS A 410 35.13 0.78 4.60
CA LYS A 410 35.70 -0.51 4.96
C LYS A 410 34.62 -1.54 5.27
N ASP A 411 34.55 -2.58 4.45
CA ASP A 411 33.77 -3.78 4.74
C ASP A 411 34.63 -4.87 5.37
N SER A 412 34.51 -5.01 6.69
CA SER A 412 35.07 -6.12 7.48
C SER A 412 34.33 -6.18 8.84
N PRO A 413 34.25 -7.34 9.52
CA PRO A 413 33.56 -7.50 10.79
C PRO A 413 33.93 -6.43 11.83
N ILE A 414 32.94 -6.09 12.66
CA ILE A 414 33.05 -5.07 13.70
C ILE A 414 32.44 -5.58 15.01
N THR A 415 33.21 -5.54 16.09
CA THR A 415 32.74 -5.93 17.42
C THR A 415 32.36 -4.69 18.23
N ILE A 416 31.11 -4.64 18.69
CA ILE A 416 30.55 -3.55 19.49
C ILE A 416 29.99 -4.18 20.77
N ASN A 417 30.43 -3.71 21.93
CA ASN A 417 29.99 -4.18 23.25
C ASN A 417 30.00 -5.73 23.38
N GLY A 418 31.05 -6.38 22.87
CA GLY A 418 31.23 -7.83 22.85
C GLY A 418 30.44 -8.59 21.77
N SER A 419 29.58 -7.93 21.00
CA SER A 419 28.83 -8.53 19.89
C SER A 419 29.48 -8.22 18.54
N THR A 420 29.85 -9.24 17.78
CA THR A 420 30.40 -9.05 16.42
C THR A 420 29.29 -9.02 15.37
N ILE A 421 29.32 -7.98 14.53
CA ILE A 421 28.41 -7.79 13.41
C ILE A 421 29.11 -8.23 12.12
N HIS A 422 28.40 -9.05 11.34
CA HIS A 422 28.82 -9.61 10.05
C HIS A 422 27.82 -9.24 8.95
N ASN A 423 28.21 -9.39 7.69
CA ASN A 423 27.29 -9.33 6.55
C ASN A 423 26.37 -10.55 6.51
N PHE A 424 25.27 -10.50 5.74
CA PHE A 424 24.22 -11.53 5.81
C PHE A 424 24.70 -12.93 5.39
N ASN A 425 25.69 -12.99 4.50
CA ASN A 425 26.37 -14.17 3.98
C ASN A 425 27.71 -14.48 4.66
N ASP A 426 28.16 -13.64 5.60
CA ASP A 426 29.54 -13.59 6.12
C ASP A 426 30.64 -13.37 5.06
N GLU A 427 30.32 -12.86 3.86
CA GLU A 427 31.34 -12.42 2.91
C GLU A 427 31.92 -11.05 3.31
N GLU A 428 33.20 -10.83 3.03
CA GLU A 428 33.93 -9.58 3.28
C GLU A 428 34.47 -9.03 1.96
N PHE A 429 34.12 -7.78 1.64
CA PHE A 429 34.51 -7.12 0.39
C PHE A 429 35.67 -6.12 0.54
N GLY A 430 36.18 -5.90 1.76
CA GLY A 430 37.39 -5.12 2.02
C GLY A 430 37.17 -3.62 1.95
N GLU A 431 37.27 -3.04 0.76
CA GLU A 431 36.99 -1.62 0.50
C GLU A 431 35.96 -1.50 -0.62
N VAL A 432 34.83 -0.84 -0.33
CA VAL A 432 33.67 -0.73 -1.22
C VAL A 432 33.18 0.72 -1.28
N SER A 433 32.60 1.15 -2.40
CA SER A 433 31.91 2.45 -2.42
C SER A 433 30.62 2.41 -1.61
N MET A 434 30.20 3.56 -1.07
CA MET A 434 28.92 3.73 -0.39
C MET A 434 27.74 3.28 -1.27
N ARG A 435 27.80 3.53 -2.58
CA ARG A 435 26.89 2.97 -3.59
C ARG A 435 26.85 1.44 -3.51
N GLN A 436 27.98 0.76 -3.66
CA GLN A 436 28.04 -0.70 -3.62
C GLN A 436 27.53 -1.26 -2.29
N ALA A 437 27.94 -0.66 -1.17
CA ALA A 437 27.50 -1.06 0.17
C ALA A 437 25.97 -0.94 0.35
N LEU A 438 25.34 0.10 -0.22
CA LEU A 438 23.88 0.28 -0.16
C LEU A 438 23.13 -0.63 -1.16
N GLU A 439 23.65 -0.80 -2.38
CA GLU A 439 23.09 -1.67 -3.43
C GLU A 439 23.06 -3.14 -3.01
N LYS A 440 24.16 -3.62 -2.42
CA LYS A 440 24.32 -4.98 -1.89
C LYS A 440 23.77 -5.14 -0.46
N SER A 441 23.57 -4.02 0.25
CA SER A 441 22.97 -3.95 1.59
C SER A 441 23.89 -4.40 2.74
N GLU A 442 25.20 -4.21 2.60
CA GLU A 442 26.19 -4.70 3.57
C GLU A 442 26.05 -4.06 4.96
N ASN A 443 26.34 -4.85 5.99
CA ASN A 443 26.11 -4.51 7.39
C ASN A 443 27.27 -3.75 8.01
N THR A 444 28.51 -4.18 7.76
CA THR A 444 29.66 -3.55 8.43
C THR A 444 29.92 -2.10 7.96
N PRO A 445 29.76 -1.74 6.67
CA PRO A 445 29.90 -0.34 6.21
C PRO A 445 28.78 0.55 6.74
N ALA A 446 27.55 0.01 6.84
CA ALA A 446 26.38 0.70 7.38
C ALA A 446 26.58 1.08 8.85
N VAL A 447 27.00 0.12 9.69
CA VAL A 447 27.29 0.37 11.11
C VAL A 447 28.45 1.34 11.29
N ARG A 448 29.51 1.26 10.48
CA ARG A 448 30.62 2.23 10.51
C ARG A 448 30.15 3.64 10.14
N THR A 449 29.32 3.76 9.10
CA THR A 449 28.72 5.04 8.66
C THR A 449 27.85 5.63 9.76
N PHE A 450 27.00 4.83 10.41
CA PHE A 450 26.19 5.26 11.56
C PHE A 450 27.05 5.78 12.72
N MET A 451 28.14 5.07 13.06
CA MET A 451 29.05 5.48 14.14
C MET A 451 29.78 6.79 13.84
N GLU A 452 30.13 7.04 12.56
CA GLU A 452 30.76 8.29 12.11
C GLU A 452 29.75 9.47 12.08
N VAL A 453 28.51 9.20 11.66
CA VAL A 453 27.39 10.17 11.71
C VAL A 453 27.07 10.56 13.15
N GLY A 454 27.07 9.60 14.07
CA GLY A 454 26.74 9.79 15.48
C GLY A 454 25.23 9.81 15.74
N GLU A 455 24.84 9.26 16.89
CA GLU A 455 23.45 8.97 17.27
C GLU A 455 22.52 10.20 17.12
N ASP A 456 22.91 11.35 17.69
CA ASP A 456 22.12 12.59 17.65
C ASP A 456 21.69 13.00 16.23
N LYS A 457 22.60 12.91 15.26
CA LYS A 457 22.34 13.32 13.87
C LYS A 457 21.43 12.33 13.15
N ALA A 458 21.67 11.04 13.37
CA ALA A 458 20.85 9.98 12.79
C ALA A 458 19.42 10.01 13.36
N VAL A 459 19.26 10.26 14.66
CA VAL A 459 17.97 10.41 15.35
C VAL A 459 17.22 11.67 14.88
N ASP A 460 17.88 12.82 14.76
CA ASP A 460 17.30 14.05 14.20
C ASP A 460 16.80 13.85 12.75
N PHE A 461 17.62 13.24 11.89
CA PHE A 461 17.26 12.91 10.50
C PHE A 461 16.08 11.94 10.41
N ALA A 462 16.06 10.89 11.25
CA ALA A 462 14.96 9.93 11.33
C ALA A 462 13.66 10.56 11.85
N ASN A 463 13.73 11.41 12.87
CA ASN A 463 12.58 12.10 13.45
C ASN A 463 11.95 13.10 12.47
N LYS A 464 12.76 13.80 11.65
CA LYS A 464 12.29 14.64 10.54
C LYS A 464 11.54 13.87 9.45
N LEU A 465 11.79 12.56 9.33
CA LEU A 465 11.09 11.62 8.44
C LEU A 465 9.93 10.88 9.12
N GLY A 466 9.53 11.30 10.32
CA GLY A 466 8.43 10.69 11.10
C GLY A 466 8.73 9.29 11.63
N ILE A 467 10.01 8.91 11.69
CA ILE A 467 10.51 7.70 12.36
C ILE A 467 10.81 8.06 13.81
N ASN A 468 9.76 8.37 14.57
CA ASN A 468 9.84 8.92 15.92
C ASN A 468 10.55 7.96 16.89
N ILE A 469 11.82 8.25 17.19
CA ILE A 469 12.68 7.51 18.12
C ILE A 469 13.44 8.48 19.04
N ASP A 470 13.61 8.07 20.30
CA ASP A 470 14.28 8.88 21.33
C ASP A 470 15.79 8.58 21.42
N SER A 471 16.21 7.41 20.93
CA SER A 471 17.60 6.92 20.90
C SER A 471 17.79 5.84 19.82
N ALA A 472 19.04 5.61 19.41
CA ALA A 472 19.43 4.64 18.40
C ALA A 472 20.80 4.00 18.74
N PRO A 473 20.85 2.94 19.58
CA PRO A 473 22.09 2.20 19.79
C PRO A 473 22.57 1.56 18.46
N PRO A 474 23.88 1.29 18.24
CA PRO A 474 24.43 0.91 16.93
C PRO A 474 23.79 -0.27 16.19
N ALA A 475 23.05 -1.15 16.87
CA ALA A 475 22.22 -2.18 16.24
C ALA A 475 21.06 -1.61 15.37
N TYR A 476 20.66 -0.35 15.60
CA TYR A 476 19.60 0.32 14.85
C TYR A 476 20.01 0.59 13.39
N ALA A 477 21.30 0.80 13.08
CA ALA A 477 21.80 0.95 11.71
C ALA A 477 21.40 -0.22 10.79
N ILE A 478 21.41 -1.45 11.32
CA ILE A 478 20.98 -2.67 10.60
C ILE A 478 19.51 -3.04 10.85
N GLY A 479 18.74 -2.16 11.53
CA GLY A 479 17.32 -2.31 11.80
C GLY A 479 16.96 -3.16 13.01
N GLY A 480 17.88 -3.35 13.95
CA GLY A 480 17.68 -4.04 15.24
C GLY A 480 16.86 -3.24 16.26
N PHE A 481 15.75 -2.65 15.83
CA PHE A 481 14.91 -1.76 16.64
C PHE A 481 14.28 -2.48 17.84
N GLN A 482 14.18 -1.81 18.98
CA GLN A 482 13.42 -2.33 20.13
C GLN A 482 11.92 -2.10 19.91
N LYS A 483 11.54 -0.82 19.73
CA LYS A 483 10.22 -0.39 19.28
C LYS A 483 10.25 -0.33 17.76
N GLY A 484 9.66 -1.32 17.10
CA GLY A 484 9.67 -1.44 15.64
C GLY A 484 8.91 -0.31 14.92
N ILE A 485 8.85 -0.37 13.60
CA ILE A 485 8.09 0.57 12.76
C ILE A 485 7.08 -0.16 11.88
N THR A 486 6.18 0.58 11.24
CA THR A 486 5.13 0.04 10.37
C THR A 486 5.43 0.32 8.89
N PRO A 487 4.87 -0.47 7.95
CA PRO A 487 4.90 -0.13 6.52
C PRO A 487 4.46 1.30 6.21
N LEU A 488 3.47 1.85 6.92
CA LEU A 488 3.03 3.24 6.74
C LEU A 488 4.09 4.27 7.17
N ASN A 489 4.87 3.98 8.21
CA ASN A 489 6.02 4.82 8.59
C ASN A 489 7.08 4.80 7.48
N LEU A 490 7.44 3.60 6.97
CA LEU A 490 8.43 3.47 5.91
C LEU A 490 7.98 4.13 4.60
N ALA A 491 6.74 3.93 4.17
CA ALA A 491 6.20 4.54 2.95
C ALA A 491 6.23 6.07 3.02
N GLY A 492 5.85 6.65 4.17
CA GLY A 492 5.94 8.09 4.43
C GLY A 492 7.37 8.63 4.44
N ALA A 493 8.30 7.95 5.13
CA ALA A 493 9.71 8.35 5.14
C ALA A 493 10.35 8.23 3.75
N TYR A 494 10.05 7.15 3.01
CA TYR A 494 10.60 6.91 1.68
C TYR A 494 10.10 7.90 0.62
N ALA A 495 8.89 8.46 0.80
CA ALA A 495 8.35 9.49 -0.08
C ALA A 495 9.23 10.75 -0.12
N ALA A 496 9.90 11.11 0.97
CA ALA A 496 10.74 12.31 1.04
C ALA A 496 11.95 12.26 0.09
N PHE A 497 12.59 11.09 -0.08
CA PHE A 497 13.68 10.93 -1.05
C PHE A 497 13.16 11.13 -2.50
N GLY A 498 11.95 10.64 -2.79
CA GLY A 498 11.30 10.83 -4.09
C GLY A 498 10.73 12.24 -4.35
N ASN A 499 10.80 13.15 -3.37
CA ASN A 499 10.14 14.47 -3.39
C ASN A 499 11.06 15.59 -2.88
N GLU A 500 12.26 15.72 -3.48
CA GLU A 500 13.24 16.79 -3.22
C GLU A 500 13.63 16.98 -1.73
N GLY A 501 13.44 15.95 -0.89
CA GLY A 501 13.76 15.95 0.55
C GLY A 501 12.63 16.39 1.48
N VAL A 502 11.40 16.57 0.97
CA VAL A 502 10.23 17.03 1.74
C VAL A 502 9.38 15.87 2.24
N TYR A 503 9.36 15.67 3.55
CA TYR A 503 8.46 14.75 4.24
C TYR A 503 7.06 15.34 4.38
N ASN A 504 6.06 14.52 4.10
CA ASN A 504 4.65 14.82 4.35
C ASN A 504 4.06 13.72 5.23
N ALA A 505 3.52 14.08 6.39
CA ALA A 505 2.94 13.13 7.34
C ALA A 505 1.77 12.36 6.69
N PRO A 506 1.81 11.02 6.60
CA PRO A 506 0.77 10.27 5.91
C PRO A 506 -0.62 10.42 6.53
N THR A 507 -1.62 10.70 5.69
CA THR A 507 -3.02 10.80 6.12
C THR A 507 -4.01 10.24 5.10
N THR A 508 -5.04 9.56 5.59
CA THR A 508 -6.21 9.13 4.83
C THR A 508 -7.22 10.25 4.58
N ILE A 509 -7.17 11.34 5.34
CA ILE A 509 -8.24 12.35 5.39
C ILE A 509 -7.93 13.54 4.47
N ARG A 510 -8.97 14.07 3.82
CA ARG A 510 -8.93 15.30 3.00
C ARG A 510 -9.81 16.41 3.58
N LYS A 511 -11.02 16.07 4.02
CA LYS A 511 -11.90 16.91 4.85
C LYS A 511 -12.99 16.06 5.53
N ILE A 512 -13.58 16.58 6.60
CA ILE A 512 -14.74 16.01 7.29
C ILE A 512 -15.82 17.09 7.36
N GLU A 513 -17.03 16.81 6.92
CA GLU A 513 -18.19 17.70 7.05
C GLU A 513 -19.17 17.15 8.08
N PHE A 514 -19.64 18.00 9.00
CA PHE A 514 -20.62 17.65 10.03
C PHE A 514 -22.06 17.91 9.56
N PRO A 515 -23.09 17.28 10.16
CA PRO A 515 -24.50 17.48 9.78
C PRO A 515 -25.04 18.92 9.95
N ASN A 516 -24.32 19.80 10.63
CA ASN A 516 -24.64 21.22 10.79
C ASN A 516 -24.02 22.11 9.69
N GLY A 517 -23.09 21.58 8.89
CA GLY A 517 -22.36 22.31 7.84
C GLY A 517 -20.91 22.67 8.19
N ASP A 518 -20.42 22.41 9.41
CA ASP A 518 -19.02 22.67 9.78
C ASP A 518 -18.07 21.74 9.02
N VAL A 519 -16.88 22.26 8.64
CA VAL A 519 -15.88 21.50 7.87
C VAL A 519 -14.51 21.55 8.55
N VAL A 520 -13.99 20.37 8.91
CA VAL A 520 -12.67 20.17 9.51
C VAL A 520 -11.71 19.56 8.48
N LYS A 521 -10.42 19.90 8.57
CA LYS A 521 -9.34 19.36 7.73
C LYS A 521 -8.15 18.96 8.61
N PRO A 522 -7.28 18.03 8.20
CA PRO A 522 -6.01 17.76 8.89
C PRO A 522 -5.08 18.98 8.85
N ASP A 523 -4.37 19.23 9.94
CA ASP A 523 -3.26 20.19 9.98
C ASP A 523 -1.92 19.48 9.72
N THR A 524 -1.77 18.94 8.50
CA THR A 524 -0.53 18.29 8.05
C THR A 524 0.39 19.31 7.37
N LYS A 525 1.44 19.73 8.09
CA LYS A 525 2.47 20.66 7.57
C LYS A 525 3.65 19.88 6.96
N PRO A 526 4.11 20.20 5.74
CA PRO A 526 5.32 19.59 5.16
C PRO A 526 6.57 19.94 5.97
N VAL A 527 7.52 19.00 6.07
CA VAL A 527 8.80 19.16 6.75
C VAL A 527 9.92 18.97 5.73
N LYS A 528 10.81 19.96 5.55
CA LYS A 528 12.06 19.74 4.82
C LYS A 528 12.97 18.87 5.70
N ALA A 529 13.02 17.58 5.41
CA ALA A 529 13.71 16.59 6.25
C ALA A 529 15.19 16.47 5.92
N MET A 530 15.54 16.65 4.64
CA MET A 530 16.91 16.60 4.11
C MET A 530 17.08 17.62 2.98
N ASN A 531 18.28 17.73 2.43
CA ASN A 531 18.56 18.54 1.25
C ASN A 531 18.24 17.81 -0.07
N ASP A 532 18.08 18.59 -1.14
CA ASP A 532 17.73 18.09 -2.47
C ASP A 532 18.81 17.16 -3.03
N PHE A 533 20.09 17.46 -2.79
CA PHE A 533 21.21 16.59 -3.13
C PHE A 533 21.16 15.26 -2.37
N THR A 534 20.85 15.27 -1.08
CA THR A 534 20.71 14.06 -0.25
C THR A 534 19.59 13.17 -0.78
N ALA A 535 18.44 13.77 -1.06
CA ALA A 535 17.29 13.07 -1.63
C ALA A 535 17.68 12.38 -2.95
N TYR A 536 18.24 13.14 -3.90
CA TYR A 536 18.60 12.62 -5.22
C TYR A 536 19.74 11.59 -5.19
N MET A 537 20.80 11.81 -4.40
CA MET A 537 21.96 10.91 -4.32
C MET A 537 21.59 9.57 -3.66
N ILE A 538 20.74 9.58 -2.62
CA ILE A 538 20.16 8.35 -2.07
C ILE A 538 19.27 7.67 -3.11
N THR A 539 18.40 8.41 -3.80
CA THR A 539 17.53 7.85 -4.85
C THR A 539 18.33 7.16 -5.96
N ASP A 540 19.42 7.76 -6.45
CA ASP A 540 20.24 7.16 -7.51
C ASP A 540 20.92 5.84 -7.07
N MET A 541 21.50 5.79 -5.86
CA MET A 541 22.03 4.54 -5.30
C MET A 541 20.92 3.49 -5.09
N LEU A 542 19.72 3.92 -4.69
CA LEU A 542 18.56 3.03 -4.54
C LEU A 542 17.91 2.61 -5.87
N LYS A 543 18.15 3.29 -7.00
CA LYS A 543 17.89 2.75 -8.35
C LYS A 543 18.81 1.57 -8.65
N GLY A 544 20.02 1.55 -8.09
CA GLY A 544 20.97 0.43 -8.18
C GLY A 544 20.47 -0.86 -7.52
N VAL A 545 19.87 -0.76 -6.32
CA VAL A 545 19.24 -1.90 -5.62
C VAL A 545 18.20 -2.64 -6.48
N MET A 546 17.55 -1.92 -7.40
CA MET A 546 16.49 -2.44 -8.28
C MET A 546 17.01 -3.04 -9.60
N LYS A 547 18.28 -2.83 -9.95
CA LYS A 547 18.92 -3.40 -11.15
C LYS A 547 19.27 -4.88 -10.96
N SER A 548 19.61 -5.56 -12.05
CA SER A 548 20.13 -6.93 -12.00
C SER A 548 21.36 -7.01 -11.08
N GLY A 549 21.42 -8.01 -10.21
CA GLY A 549 22.47 -8.15 -9.19
C GLY A 549 22.30 -7.27 -7.93
N GLY A 550 21.30 -6.38 -7.89
CA GLY A 550 20.88 -5.66 -6.68
C GLY A 550 19.89 -6.47 -5.84
N THR A 551 19.85 -6.25 -4.52
CA THR A 551 19.02 -7.07 -3.61
C THR A 551 17.51 -6.98 -3.87
N GLY A 552 17.06 -5.86 -4.47
CA GLY A 552 15.67 -5.56 -4.80
C GLY A 552 15.24 -5.97 -6.21
N ALA A 553 16.09 -6.56 -7.05
CA ALA A 553 15.82 -6.84 -8.47
C ALA A 553 14.45 -7.51 -8.75
N MET A 554 14.00 -8.41 -7.88
CA MET A 554 12.70 -9.10 -8.01
C MET A 554 11.49 -8.16 -7.86
N ALA A 555 11.63 -7.05 -7.13
CA ALA A 555 10.60 -6.02 -6.95
C ALA A 555 10.51 -5.05 -8.15
N ASN A 556 11.42 -5.15 -9.12
CA ASN A 556 11.48 -4.19 -10.21
C ASN A 556 10.30 -4.35 -11.20
N VAL A 557 9.67 -3.22 -11.55
CA VAL A 557 8.59 -3.11 -12.52
C VAL A 557 9.17 -2.52 -13.81
N PRO A 558 9.20 -3.25 -14.94
CA PRO A 558 9.71 -2.72 -16.21
C PRO A 558 8.97 -1.44 -16.63
N GLY A 559 9.72 -0.44 -17.08
CA GLY A 559 9.18 0.86 -17.52
C GLY A 559 8.93 1.89 -16.40
N LEU A 560 9.08 1.53 -15.12
CA LEU A 560 8.97 2.50 -14.02
C LEU A 560 10.36 2.99 -13.56
N ASN A 561 10.47 4.30 -13.33
CA ASN A 561 11.60 4.91 -12.64
C ASN A 561 11.47 4.65 -11.13
N LEU A 562 12.01 3.52 -10.71
CA LEU A 562 11.81 2.93 -9.40
C LEU A 562 13.13 2.86 -8.61
N ALA A 563 13.12 3.47 -7.43
CA ALA A 563 14.16 3.32 -6.42
C ALA A 563 13.61 2.54 -5.23
N GLY A 564 14.45 1.75 -4.54
CA GLY A 564 13.96 1.02 -3.38
C GLY A 564 15.03 0.28 -2.58
N LYS A 565 14.61 -0.29 -1.46
CA LYS A 565 15.47 -0.97 -0.49
C LYS A 565 14.77 -2.17 0.12
N THR A 566 15.53 -3.25 0.24
CA THR A 566 15.15 -4.48 0.94
C THR A 566 15.48 -4.43 2.42
N GLY A 567 14.72 -5.16 3.24
CA GLY A 567 15.03 -5.45 4.63
C GLY A 567 14.79 -6.92 4.96
N THR A 568 15.55 -7.44 5.91
CA THR A 568 15.49 -8.83 6.39
C THR A 568 15.89 -8.79 7.86
N THR A 569 15.23 -9.57 8.72
CA THR A 569 15.56 -9.65 10.15
C THR A 569 15.93 -11.08 10.55
N ASN A 570 17.03 -11.21 11.30
CA ASN A 570 17.55 -12.53 11.66
C ASN A 570 16.81 -13.10 12.87
N LEU A 571 16.67 -14.43 12.91
CA LEU A 571 16.28 -15.14 14.12
C LEU A 571 17.47 -15.20 15.10
N PRO A 572 17.24 -15.09 16.43
CA PRO A 572 18.31 -15.24 17.41
C PRO A 572 19.04 -16.57 17.25
N LYS A 573 20.37 -16.57 17.34
CA LYS A 573 21.22 -17.77 17.14
C LYS A 573 20.73 -18.96 17.98
N GLU A 574 20.56 -18.75 19.28
CA GLU A 574 20.10 -19.78 20.22
C GLU A 574 18.73 -20.35 19.84
N PHE A 575 17.77 -19.49 19.47
CA PHE A 575 16.44 -19.92 19.05
C PHE A 575 16.49 -20.73 17.74
N ARG A 576 17.30 -20.28 16.78
CA ARG A 576 17.48 -20.94 15.49
C ARG A 576 18.11 -22.33 15.68
N ASP A 577 19.23 -22.38 16.41
CA ASP A 577 20.01 -23.60 16.62
C ASP A 577 19.21 -24.61 17.47
N ALA A 578 18.49 -24.17 18.52
CA ALA A 578 17.67 -25.04 19.38
C ALA A 578 16.36 -25.55 18.74
N ASN A 579 15.97 -25.03 17.57
CA ASN A 579 14.79 -25.50 16.83
C ASN A 579 15.15 -26.03 15.42
N GLY A 580 16.44 -26.25 15.13
CA GLY A 580 16.91 -26.83 13.85
C GLY A 580 16.66 -25.97 12.61
N ILE A 581 16.50 -24.65 12.78
CA ILE A 581 16.10 -23.74 11.70
C ILE A 581 17.33 -23.43 10.79
N PRO A 582 17.18 -23.39 9.45
CA PRO A 582 18.29 -23.04 8.54
C PRO A 582 18.86 -21.63 8.78
N LYS A 583 20.18 -21.45 8.58
CA LYS A 583 20.84 -20.12 8.68
C LYS A 583 20.27 -19.09 7.68
N SER A 584 19.77 -19.54 6.54
CA SER A 584 19.14 -18.69 5.51
C SER A 584 17.74 -18.17 5.87
N ALA A 585 17.11 -18.73 6.92
CA ALA A 585 15.78 -18.35 7.36
C ALA A 585 15.74 -17.00 8.11
N THR A 586 14.60 -16.33 8.05
CA THR A 586 14.42 -14.96 8.54
C THR A 586 13.08 -14.80 9.29
N ASN A 587 12.97 -13.79 10.15
CA ASN A 587 11.75 -13.50 10.92
C ASN A 587 10.78 -12.59 10.15
N ASP A 588 11.30 -11.48 9.61
CA ASP A 588 10.57 -10.48 8.82
C ASP A 588 11.31 -10.23 7.50
N ALA A 589 10.57 -10.06 6.41
CA ALA A 589 11.11 -9.59 5.15
C ALA A 589 10.37 -8.35 4.66
N TRP A 590 11.11 -7.40 4.10
CA TRP A 590 10.63 -6.07 3.73
C TRP A 590 11.05 -5.64 2.34
N MET A 591 10.19 -4.87 1.70
CA MET A 591 10.49 -4.07 0.52
C MET A 591 9.90 -2.67 0.69
N ALA A 592 10.73 -1.62 0.68
CA ALA A 592 10.29 -0.23 0.68
C ALA A 592 10.84 0.46 -0.57
N GLY A 593 10.01 1.19 -1.32
CA GLY A 593 10.42 1.74 -2.60
C GLY A 593 9.42 2.74 -3.17
N TYR A 594 9.88 3.55 -4.12
CA TYR A 594 9.15 4.70 -4.61
C TYR A 594 9.45 5.01 -6.08
N THR A 595 8.46 5.65 -6.67
CA THR A 595 8.51 6.36 -7.96
C THR A 595 8.18 7.84 -7.68
N PRO A 596 8.34 8.76 -8.64
CA PRO A 596 7.87 10.14 -8.46
C PRO A 596 6.35 10.29 -8.26
N SER A 597 5.55 9.24 -8.49
CA SER A 597 4.10 9.23 -8.25
C SER A 597 3.73 8.64 -6.87
N TYR A 598 4.23 7.45 -6.55
CA TYR A 598 3.89 6.72 -5.32
C TYR A 598 5.11 6.15 -4.61
N SER A 599 5.06 6.19 -3.27
CA SER A 599 5.95 5.48 -2.35
C SER A 599 5.16 4.39 -1.64
N ALA A 600 5.71 3.19 -1.56
CA ALA A 600 5.09 2.05 -0.90
C ALA A 600 6.10 1.29 -0.04
N ALA A 601 5.61 0.65 1.00
CA ALA A 601 6.39 -0.33 1.76
C ALA A 601 5.54 -1.55 2.07
N VAL A 602 6.17 -2.72 2.07
CA VAL A 602 5.59 -4.03 2.31
C VAL A 602 6.40 -4.76 3.38
N TRP A 603 5.71 -5.28 4.40
CA TRP A 603 6.19 -6.30 5.33
C TRP A 603 5.57 -7.65 4.98
N THR A 604 6.33 -8.72 5.18
CA THR A 604 5.86 -10.11 5.23
C THR A 604 6.51 -10.83 6.41
N GLY A 605 5.75 -11.64 7.15
CA GLY A 605 6.25 -12.35 8.33
C GLY A 605 5.14 -13.07 9.10
N TYR A 606 5.49 -13.64 10.25
CA TYR A 606 4.55 -14.38 11.12
C TYR A 606 4.24 -13.58 12.40
N ASN A 607 3.13 -13.92 13.07
CA ASN A 607 2.73 -13.22 14.30
C ASN A 607 3.68 -13.51 15.47
N SER A 608 4.04 -14.77 15.67
CA SER A 608 5.00 -15.26 16.65
C SER A 608 6.02 -16.18 15.98
N LYS A 609 7.23 -16.24 16.55
CA LYS A 609 8.29 -17.20 16.19
C LYS A 609 7.93 -18.64 16.54
N LYS A 610 7.03 -18.84 17.51
CA LYS A 610 6.55 -20.15 17.97
C LYS A 610 5.15 -20.06 18.54
N ASP A 611 4.30 -21.03 18.25
CA ASP A 611 2.99 -21.23 18.86
C ASP A 611 2.64 -22.73 18.95
N ASN A 612 1.38 -23.05 19.24
CA ASN A 612 0.90 -24.42 19.45
C ASN A 612 0.99 -25.32 18.19
N GLU A 613 1.14 -24.75 17.00
CA GLU A 613 1.29 -25.49 15.75
C GLU A 613 2.77 -25.62 15.31
N GLY A 614 3.70 -25.02 16.05
CA GLY A 614 5.14 -25.21 15.85
C GLY A 614 5.93 -23.90 15.78
N VAL A 615 7.01 -23.94 15.02
CA VAL A 615 8.01 -22.86 14.89
C VAL A 615 7.86 -22.22 13.53
N HIS A 616 7.73 -20.90 13.50
CA HIS A 616 7.41 -20.15 12.28
C HIS A 616 8.60 -19.25 11.88
N TYR A 617 8.99 -19.36 10.61
CA TYR A 617 10.06 -18.58 9.99
C TYR A 617 9.81 -18.45 8.49
N LEU A 618 10.36 -17.41 7.88
CA LEU A 618 10.35 -17.23 6.43
C LEU A 618 11.53 -18.01 5.82
N ASP A 619 11.22 -18.89 4.87
CA ASP A 619 12.24 -19.56 4.05
C ASP A 619 12.80 -18.66 2.93
N THR A 620 13.70 -19.23 2.10
CA THR A 620 14.35 -18.55 0.97
C THR A 620 13.37 -17.97 -0.06
N ASN A 621 12.22 -18.63 -0.28
CA ASN A 621 11.15 -18.20 -1.18
C ASN A 621 10.23 -17.17 -0.51
N GLN A 622 9.74 -17.48 0.68
CA GLN A 622 8.83 -16.62 1.45
C GLN A 622 9.45 -15.25 1.75
N ARG A 623 10.77 -15.19 1.98
CA ARG A 623 11.54 -13.93 2.09
C ARG A 623 11.38 -13.00 0.87
N ASN A 624 11.06 -13.52 -0.31
CA ASN A 624 10.87 -12.71 -1.51
C ASN A 624 9.44 -12.18 -1.68
N TYR A 625 8.46 -12.62 -0.88
CA TYR A 625 7.06 -12.24 -1.09
C TYR A 625 6.80 -10.75 -0.86
N SER A 626 7.52 -10.09 0.05
CA SER A 626 7.46 -8.62 0.17
C SER A 626 7.83 -7.90 -1.13
N LYS A 627 8.83 -8.41 -1.88
CA LYS A 627 9.24 -7.91 -3.19
C LYS A 627 8.22 -8.22 -4.29
N LEU A 628 7.62 -9.42 -4.27
CA LEU A 628 6.60 -9.82 -5.26
C LEU A 628 5.29 -9.05 -5.06
N ILE A 629 4.82 -8.88 -3.81
CA ILE A 629 3.65 -8.07 -3.47
C ILE A 629 3.89 -6.61 -3.87
N PHE A 630 5.06 -6.03 -3.55
CA PHE A 630 5.42 -4.68 -3.98
C PHE A 630 5.32 -4.55 -5.51
N LYS A 631 5.91 -5.49 -6.27
CA LYS A 631 5.88 -5.50 -7.73
C LYS A 631 4.47 -5.63 -8.30
N GLU A 632 3.69 -6.58 -7.81
CA GLU A 632 2.34 -6.87 -8.30
C GLU A 632 1.34 -5.76 -8.00
N VAL A 633 1.50 -5.04 -6.88
CA VAL A 633 0.63 -3.89 -6.59
C VAL A 633 1.10 -2.66 -7.39
N MET A 634 2.39 -2.34 -7.39
CA MET A 634 2.91 -1.17 -8.11
C MET A 634 2.70 -1.27 -9.63
N SER A 635 2.78 -2.47 -10.23
CA SER A 635 2.49 -2.66 -11.66
C SER A 635 1.02 -2.37 -12.05
N ARG A 636 0.11 -2.29 -11.08
CA ARG A 636 -1.33 -2.04 -11.27
C ARG A 636 -1.72 -0.58 -10.96
N LEU A 637 -0.80 0.25 -10.47
CA LEU A 637 -1.06 1.66 -10.19
C LEU A 637 -0.90 2.54 -11.44
N ASN A 638 -1.63 3.66 -11.48
CA ASN A 638 -1.53 4.63 -12.57
C ASN A 638 -0.38 5.62 -12.30
N HIS A 639 0.83 5.30 -12.76
CA HIS A 639 2.02 6.15 -12.66
C HIS A 639 2.04 7.26 -13.72
N ASP A 640 2.68 8.40 -13.41
CA ASP A 640 2.83 9.54 -14.33
C ASP A 640 3.99 9.40 -15.33
N GLY A 641 4.78 8.32 -15.24
CA GLY A 641 5.89 8.01 -16.14
C GLY A 641 7.15 8.87 -15.97
N SER A 642 7.17 9.81 -15.02
CA SER A 642 8.33 10.69 -14.80
C SER A 642 9.52 9.99 -14.15
N ASP A 643 10.71 10.60 -14.21
CA ASP A 643 11.92 10.21 -13.46
C ASP A 643 12.25 11.27 -12.40
N PHE A 644 13.09 10.90 -11.44
CA PHE A 644 13.62 11.78 -10.41
C PHE A 644 14.50 12.87 -11.04
N LYS A 645 14.12 14.12 -10.80
CA LYS A 645 14.80 15.31 -11.32
C LYS A 645 16.14 15.52 -10.59
N LYS A 646 17.26 15.52 -11.33
CA LYS A 646 18.58 15.89 -10.77
C LYS A 646 18.56 17.38 -10.37
N PRO A 647 18.81 17.74 -9.11
CA PRO A 647 18.87 19.12 -8.68
C PRO A 647 20.20 19.77 -9.10
N ASN A 648 20.20 21.10 -9.22
CA ASN A 648 21.41 21.86 -9.58
C ASN A 648 22.54 21.74 -8.53
N SER A 649 22.20 21.36 -7.30
CA SER A 649 23.13 21.07 -6.20
C SER A 649 23.94 19.79 -6.38
N VAL A 650 23.59 18.92 -7.35
CA VAL A 650 24.33 17.68 -7.67
C VAL A 650 25.09 17.80 -8.98
N VAL A 651 26.23 17.13 -9.05
CA VAL A 651 27.10 17.00 -10.23
C VAL A 651 27.55 15.55 -10.41
N ASP A 652 27.82 15.16 -11.66
CA ASP A 652 28.30 13.84 -12.07
C ASP A 652 29.81 13.91 -12.26
N VAL A 653 30.57 12.96 -11.70
CA VAL A 653 32.02 12.91 -11.82
C VAL A 653 32.46 11.47 -12.07
N THR A 654 33.20 11.25 -13.16
CA THR A 654 33.87 9.97 -13.41
C THR A 654 35.14 9.88 -12.56
N LEU A 655 35.18 8.92 -11.63
CA LEU A 655 36.32 8.61 -10.78
C LEU A 655 37.08 7.39 -11.29
N GLU A 656 38.33 7.23 -10.88
CA GLU A 656 38.96 5.91 -10.86
C GLU A 656 38.43 5.10 -9.66
N LYS A 657 37.99 3.87 -9.90
CA LYS A 657 37.50 2.93 -8.87
C LYS A 657 38.49 2.74 -7.72
N GLY A 658 37.95 2.70 -6.50
CA GLY A 658 38.76 2.60 -5.28
C GLY A 658 39.48 3.90 -4.87
N THR A 659 39.26 5.02 -5.58
CA THR A 659 39.93 6.29 -5.30
C THR A 659 38.94 7.45 -5.19
N ASN A 660 39.40 8.56 -4.60
CA ASN A 660 38.73 9.86 -4.69
C ASN A 660 39.47 10.79 -5.69
N LYS A 661 39.96 10.24 -6.82
CA LYS A 661 40.53 11.00 -7.95
C LYS A 661 39.62 10.86 -9.17
N LYS A 662 39.56 11.90 -10.01
CA LYS A 662 38.94 11.83 -11.34
C LYS A 662 39.65 10.78 -12.19
N ALA A 663 38.91 10.06 -13.02
CA ALA A 663 39.52 9.18 -14.02
C ALA A 663 40.39 9.99 -15.00
N GLY A 664 41.56 9.46 -15.34
CA GLY A 664 42.41 9.98 -16.41
C GLY A 664 41.84 9.63 -17.78
N GLU A 665 42.36 10.28 -18.82
CA GLU A 665 42.01 10.00 -20.22
C GLU A 665 42.20 8.52 -20.56
N PHE A 666 43.30 7.94 -20.06
CA PHE A 666 43.73 6.58 -20.34
C PHE A 666 43.19 5.51 -19.37
N THR A 667 42.42 5.90 -18.33
CA THR A 667 41.78 4.97 -17.39
C THR A 667 40.82 4.03 -18.15
N PRO A 668 40.93 2.70 -18.02
CA PRO A 668 40.02 1.76 -18.68
C PRO A 668 38.56 1.94 -18.24
N GLU A 669 37.58 1.68 -19.11
CA GLU A 669 36.16 1.80 -18.79
C GLU A 669 35.72 0.88 -17.64
N ASN A 670 36.34 -0.30 -17.49
CA ASN A 670 36.11 -1.18 -16.34
C ASN A 670 36.67 -0.63 -15.02
N GLU A 671 37.55 0.37 -15.06
CA GLU A 671 38.16 1.05 -13.91
C GLU A 671 37.54 2.44 -13.64
N LYS A 672 36.59 2.88 -14.48
CA LYS A 672 35.81 4.11 -14.29
C LYS A 672 34.56 3.85 -13.44
N ALA A 673 34.25 4.79 -12.54
CA ALA A 673 32.99 4.83 -11.79
C ALA A 673 32.31 6.19 -11.97
N HIS A 674 31.03 6.20 -12.32
CA HIS A 674 30.22 7.42 -12.37
C HIS A 674 29.60 7.65 -11.00
N GLU A 675 30.02 8.71 -10.32
CA GLU A 675 29.61 8.98 -8.96
C GLU A 675 29.12 10.43 -8.79
N LEU A 676 28.13 10.59 -7.92
CA LEU A 676 27.44 11.86 -7.69
C LEU A 676 28.08 12.59 -6.52
N PHE A 677 28.33 13.88 -6.72
CA PHE A 677 28.91 14.79 -5.75
C PHE A 677 27.93 15.93 -5.44
N VAL A 678 28.06 16.50 -4.25
CA VAL A 678 27.48 17.82 -3.94
C VAL A 678 28.34 18.86 -4.66
N ARG A 679 27.73 19.80 -5.38
CA ARG A 679 28.46 20.83 -6.14
C ARG A 679 29.34 21.67 -5.21
N GLY A 680 30.62 21.78 -5.56
CA GLY A 680 31.68 22.37 -4.74
C GLY A 680 32.46 21.36 -3.88
N THR A 681 32.21 20.05 -4.00
CA THR A 681 32.98 18.99 -3.31
C THR A 681 33.64 17.98 -4.26
N GLU A 682 33.66 18.25 -5.58
CA GLU A 682 34.32 17.42 -6.59
C GLU A 682 35.85 17.35 -6.36
N PRO A 683 36.51 16.21 -6.59
CA PRO A 683 37.96 16.11 -6.48
C PRO A 683 38.66 16.90 -7.59
N ASN A 684 39.68 17.67 -7.22
CA ASN A 684 40.48 18.46 -8.15
C ASN A 684 41.64 17.66 -8.78
N GLN A 685 41.98 16.50 -8.23
CA GLN A 685 43.04 15.63 -8.77
C GLN A 685 42.48 14.63 -9.77
N VAL A 686 43.25 14.37 -10.83
CA VAL A 686 43.08 13.28 -11.80
C VAL A 686 44.01 12.13 -11.40
N SER A 687 43.66 10.89 -11.73
CA SER A 687 44.48 9.71 -11.44
C SER A 687 45.54 9.46 -12.52
N ASP A 688 46.78 9.47 -12.08
CA ASP A 688 48.03 9.25 -12.81
C ASP A 688 48.37 7.77 -13.06
N LYS A 689 47.65 6.85 -12.42
CA LYS A 689 47.93 5.40 -12.45
C LYS A 689 47.94 4.79 -13.84
N TYR A 690 47.00 5.20 -14.70
CA TYR A 690 46.80 4.66 -16.05
C TYR A 690 47.36 5.56 -17.17
N ASP A 691 47.98 6.69 -16.83
CA ASP A 691 48.48 7.63 -17.81
C ASP A 691 49.59 7.02 -18.69
N GLN A 692 49.62 7.49 -19.94
CA GLN A 692 50.63 7.06 -20.89
C GLN A 692 52.03 7.60 -20.47
N PRO A 693 53.08 6.76 -20.44
CA PRO A 693 54.44 7.23 -20.22
C PRO A 693 54.84 8.31 -21.23
N ALA A 694 55.65 9.27 -20.80
CA ALA A 694 56.13 10.34 -21.66
C ALA A 694 56.98 9.79 -22.82
N SER A 695 57.14 10.56 -23.90
CA SER A 695 58.08 10.22 -24.96
C SER A 695 59.52 10.21 -24.44
N ILE A 696 60.34 9.28 -24.97
CA ILE A 696 61.78 9.22 -24.69
C ILE A 696 62.48 10.46 -25.26
N GLU A 697 63.32 11.12 -24.46
CA GLU A 697 64.06 12.32 -24.85
C GLU A 697 65.51 11.99 -25.23
N GLY A 698 66.04 12.61 -26.28
CA GLY A 698 67.49 12.61 -26.56
C GLY A 698 68.12 11.23 -26.82
N LEU A 699 67.36 10.27 -27.34
CA LEU A 699 67.84 8.95 -27.74
C LEU A 699 68.99 9.07 -28.76
N LYS A 700 70.09 8.34 -28.52
CA LYS A 700 71.27 8.24 -29.39
C LYS A 700 71.85 6.84 -29.38
N ALA A 701 72.48 6.46 -30.49
CA ALA A 701 73.31 5.26 -30.61
C ALA A 701 74.69 5.67 -31.17
N GLU A 702 75.77 5.29 -30.48
CA GLU A 702 77.14 5.66 -30.86
C GLU A 702 78.03 4.40 -30.94
N TYR A 703 78.73 4.22 -32.07
CA TYR A 703 79.63 3.07 -32.25
C TYR A 703 80.99 3.29 -31.54
N ASN A 704 81.26 2.44 -30.55
CA ASN A 704 82.44 2.47 -29.73
C ASN A 704 83.55 1.56 -30.29
N LYS A 705 84.34 2.09 -31.22
CA LYS A 705 85.45 1.38 -31.89
C LYS A 705 86.47 0.73 -30.94
N LYS A 706 86.59 1.19 -29.68
CA LYS A 706 87.49 0.57 -28.67
C LYS A 706 86.91 -0.69 -28.00
N LYS A 707 85.58 -0.86 -28.02
CA LYS A 707 84.88 -2.03 -27.45
C LYS A 707 84.33 -2.99 -28.51
N ASN A 708 84.39 -2.61 -29.79
CA ASN A 708 83.58 -3.17 -30.88
C ASN A 708 82.08 -3.34 -30.53
N ALA A 709 81.49 -2.29 -29.96
CA ALA A 709 80.11 -2.30 -29.48
C ALA A 709 79.39 -1.00 -29.84
N ILE A 710 78.07 -1.02 -29.89
CA ILE A 710 77.24 0.18 -30.00
C ILE A 710 76.69 0.50 -28.61
N ASP A 711 77.05 1.67 -28.07
CA ASP A 711 76.51 2.19 -26.82
C ASP A 711 75.25 3.05 -27.15
N VAL A 712 74.06 2.61 -26.72
CA VAL A 712 72.76 3.30 -26.93
C VAL A 712 72.32 3.94 -25.61
N LYS A 713 71.87 5.19 -25.63
CA LYS A 713 71.48 5.96 -24.43
C LYS A 713 70.33 6.92 -24.70
N TRP A 714 69.54 7.21 -23.68
CA TRP A 714 68.46 8.20 -23.73
C TRP A 714 68.26 8.89 -22.37
N ASN A 715 67.43 9.94 -22.37
CA ASN A 715 66.94 10.60 -21.16
C ASN A 715 65.45 10.29 -21.00
N TYR A 716 64.97 10.28 -19.77
CA TYR A 716 63.55 10.16 -19.46
C TYR A 716 63.21 10.92 -18.17
N LYS A 717 62.02 11.53 -18.12
CA LYS A 717 61.49 12.24 -16.95
C LYS A 717 60.25 11.52 -16.44
N GLY A 718 60.44 10.60 -15.51
CA GLY A 718 59.36 9.83 -14.89
C GLY A 718 59.80 9.15 -13.60
N ASN A 719 59.09 8.11 -13.20
CA ASN A 719 59.23 7.44 -11.91
C ASN A 719 59.83 6.03 -12.02
N ASP A 720 60.17 5.44 -10.87
CA ASP A 720 60.79 4.11 -10.71
C ASP A 720 59.90 2.94 -11.20
N LYS A 721 58.66 3.22 -11.61
CA LYS A 721 57.70 2.28 -12.22
C LYS A 721 57.82 2.21 -13.74
N THR A 722 58.76 2.95 -14.33
CA THR A 722 59.00 2.92 -15.79
C THR A 722 60.06 1.88 -16.14
N ILE A 723 59.79 1.07 -17.15
CA ILE A 723 60.75 0.15 -17.79
C ILE A 723 60.83 0.47 -19.29
N TYR A 724 61.91 0.08 -19.96
CA TYR A 724 62.18 0.46 -21.36
C TYR A 724 62.27 -0.77 -22.25
N LYS A 725 61.40 -0.82 -23.26
CA LYS A 725 61.39 -1.80 -24.33
C LYS A 725 62.29 -1.31 -25.46
N VAL A 726 63.39 -2.00 -25.68
CA VAL A 726 64.40 -1.72 -26.70
C VAL A 726 64.30 -2.78 -27.79
N ALA A 727 63.89 -2.39 -29.00
CA ALA A 727 63.91 -3.25 -30.18
C ALA A 727 65.06 -2.84 -31.10
N ALA A 728 65.86 -3.81 -31.54
CA ALA A 728 66.97 -3.59 -32.46
C ALA A 728 66.69 -4.22 -33.83
N SER A 729 67.26 -3.64 -34.88
CA SER A 729 67.29 -4.23 -36.23
C SER A 729 68.60 -3.91 -36.94
N VAL A 730 69.03 -4.81 -37.84
CA VAL A 730 70.28 -4.72 -38.60
C VAL A 730 69.94 -4.80 -40.08
N ASP A 731 70.31 -3.78 -40.85
CA ASP A 731 69.93 -3.59 -42.26
C ASP A 731 68.41 -3.80 -42.52
N GLY A 732 67.57 -3.40 -41.55
CA GLY A 732 66.11 -3.57 -41.60
C GLY A 732 65.58 -4.94 -41.14
N THR A 733 66.45 -5.93 -40.89
CA THR A 733 66.07 -7.23 -40.32
C THR A 733 65.96 -7.12 -38.80
N GLN A 734 64.84 -7.54 -38.19
CA GLN A 734 64.69 -7.51 -36.73
C GLN A 734 65.74 -8.40 -36.02
N ALA A 735 66.35 -7.86 -34.96
CA ALA A 735 67.50 -8.43 -34.26
C ALA A 735 67.25 -8.52 -32.73
N ALA A 736 66.05 -8.99 -32.39
CA ALA A 736 65.47 -9.11 -31.04
C ALA A 736 65.00 -7.81 -30.35
N GLU A 737 64.17 -8.01 -29.34
CA GLU A 737 63.56 -7.01 -28.46
C GLU A 737 63.83 -7.40 -27.00
N GLN A 738 64.18 -6.43 -26.15
CA GLN A 738 64.45 -6.66 -24.73
C GLN A 738 63.85 -5.54 -23.87
N THR A 739 63.26 -5.89 -22.73
CA THR A 739 62.82 -4.92 -21.73
C THR A 739 63.86 -4.79 -20.60
N ILE A 740 64.26 -3.57 -20.28
CA ILE A 740 65.28 -3.24 -19.26
C ILE A 740 64.83 -2.10 -18.33
N LYS A 741 65.58 -1.83 -17.26
CA LYS A 741 65.34 -0.70 -16.35
C LYS A 741 66.29 0.48 -16.56
N ASP A 742 67.46 0.24 -17.14
CA ASP A 742 68.49 1.25 -17.33
C ASP A 742 68.17 2.20 -18.49
N LEU A 743 68.68 3.44 -18.42
CA LEU A 743 68.59 4.45 -19.50
C LEU A 743 69.62 4.23 -20.63
N SER A 744 70.14 3.00 -20.75
CA SER A 744 71.17 2.65 -21.70
C SER A 744 71.17 1.16 -22.04
N PHE A 745 71.48 0.85 -23.29
CA PHE A 745 71.61 -0.50 -23.83
C PHE A 745 72.93 -0.61 -24.62
N THR A 746 73.54 -1.79 -24.71
CA THR A 746 74.80 -1.97 -25.44
C THR A 746 74.75 -3.22 -26.28
N VAL A 747 74.98 -3.08 -27.60
CA VAL A 747 75.12 -4.22 -28.52
C VAL A 747 76.60 -4.53 -28.69
N PRO A 748 77.13 -5.65 -28.16
CA PRO A 748 78.50 -6.07 -28.38
C PRO A 748 78.68 -6.69 -29.77
N ASN A 749 79.94 -6.80 -30.23
CA ASN A 749 80.33 -7.46 -31.47
C ASN A 749 79.64 -6.90 -32.72
N ALA A 750 79.53 -5.57 -32.81
CA ALA A 750 78.85 -4.93 -33.94
C ALA A 750 79.59 -5.18 -35.27
N GLU A 751 78.85 -5.58 -36.31
CA GLU A 751 79.39 -5.95 -37.62
C GLU A 751 79.77 -4.73 -38.47
N ALA A 752 80.95 -4.77 -39.10
CA ALA A 752 81.45 -3.67 -39.92
C ALA A 752 80.61 -3.46 -41.20
N GLY A 753 80.26 -2.21 -41.51
CA GLY A 753 79.44 -1.84 -42.66
C GLY A 753 77.92 -1.99 -42.45
N LYS A 754 77.48 -2.60 -41.34
CA LYS A 754 76.05 -2.77 -41.02
C LYS A 754 75.42 -1.51 -40.44
N THR A 755 74.13 -1.31 -40.74
CA THR A 755 73.32 -0.24 -40.12
C THR A 755 72.40 -0.81 -39.06
N TYR A 756 72.65 -0.43 -37.82
CA TYR A 756 71.83 -0.80 -36.67
C TYR A 756 70.80 0.30 -36.40
N SER A 757 69.52 -0.06 -36.36
CA SER A 757 68.43 0.84 -35.96
C SER A 757 67.82 0.38 -34.65
N PHE A 758 67.55 1.34 -33.76
CA PHE A 758 67.05 1.12 -32.42
C PHE A 758 65.74 1.88 -32.21
N GLN A 759 64.75 1.19 -31.68
CA GLN A 759 63.52 1.77 -31.17
C GLN A 759 63.47 1.61 -29.66
N VAL A 760 63.18 2.68 -28.93
CA VAL A 760 63.02 2.67 -27.47
C VAL A 760 61.65 3.22 -27.10
N THR A 761 60.90 2.43 -26.33
CA THR A 761 59.57 2.77 -25.82
C THR A 761 59.58 2.69 -24.29
N ALA A 762 59.05 3.71 -23.61
CA ALA A 762 58.83 3.67 -22.16
C ALA A 762 57.53 2.92 -21.84
N ILE A 763 57.52 2.09 -20.81
CA ILE A 763 56.36 1.29 -20.37
C ILE A 763 56.13 1.51 -18.88
N ASN A 764 54.89 1.80 -18.49
CA ASN A 764 54.46 1.78 -17.08
C ASN A 764 54.31 0.30 -16.65
N SER A 765 55.15 -0.17 -15.72
CA SER A 765 55.19 -1.59 -15.34
C SER A 765 53.98 -2.08 -14.55
N GLU A 766 53.10 -1.19 -14.09
CA GLU A 766 51.85 -1.56 -13.38
C GLU A 766 50.66 -1.67 -14.33
N THR A 767 50.71 -1.02 -15.50
CA THR A 767 49.55 -0.94 -16.43
C THR A 767 49.85 -1.35 -17.87
N ASN A 768 51.12 -1.65 -18.19
CA ASN A 768 51.61 -1.98 -19.54
C ASN A 768 51.27 -0.93 -20.62
N LYS A 769 51.02 0.32 -20.22
CA LYS A 769 50.86 1.45 -21.15
C LYS A 769 52.22 1.81 -21.73
N GLU A 770 52.31 1.90 -23.05
CA GLU A 770 53.53 2.24 -23.81
C GLU A 770 53.53 3.71 -24.26
N SER A 771 54.68 4.39 -24.21
CA SER A 771 54.88 5.72 -24.80
C SER A 771 54.81 5.67 -26.34
N PRO A 772 54.74 6.84 -27.02
CA PRO A 772 55.22 6.93 -28.40
C PRO A 772 56.69 6.46 -28.46
N PRO A 773 57.09 5.64 -29.45
CA PRO A 773 58.46 5.17 -29.60
C PRO A 773 59.39 6.29 -30.07
N ALA A 774 60.59 6.38 -29.47
CA ALA A 774 61.70 7.10 -30.07
C ALA A 774 62.55 6.15 -30.93
N GLN A 775 63.14 6.66 -32.01
CA GLN A 775 63.99 5.89 -32.91
C GLN A 775 65.32 6.61 -33.19
N THR A 776 66.39 5.83 -33.39
CA THR A 776 67.71 6.29 -33.84
C THR A 776 68.39 5.18 -34.65
N SER A 777 69.39 5.52 -35.46
CA SER A 777 70.23 4.52 -36.13
C SER A 777 71.71 4.92 -36.14
N VAL A 778 72.59 3.95 -36.34
CA VAL A 778 74.03 4.14 -36.50
C VAL A 778 74.59 3.07 -37.44
N THR A 779 75.38 3.51 -38.42
CA THR A 779 76.13 2.62 -39.32
C THR A 779 77.53 2.39 -38.75
N VAL A 780 77.92 1.13 -38.58
CA VAL A 780 79.28 0.77 -38.18
C VAL A 780 80.22 1.02 -39.36
N PRO A 781 81.32 1.79 -39.21
CA PRO A 781 82.26 2.01 -40.30
C PRO A 781 82.82 0.68 -40.84
N GLY A 782 82.68 0.46 -42.15
CA GLY A 782 83.33 -0.66 -42.83
C GLY A 782 84.85 -0.55 -42.79
N GLU A 783 85.55 -1.68 -42.96
CA GLU A 783 87.00 -1.65 -43.14
C GLU A 783 87.36 -1.01 -44.48
N GLN A 784 87.91 0.21 -44.44
CA GLN A 784 88.64 0.75 -45.59
C GLN A 784 89.99 0.03 -45.70
N PRO A 785 90.37 -0.50 -46.88
CA PRO A 785 91.71 -1.04 -47.09
C PRO A 785 92.80 0.01 -46.78
N PRO A 786 93.96 -0.39 -46.22
CA PRO A 786 95.04 0.54 -45.92
C PRO A 786 95.59 1.19 -47.19
N ALA A 787 95.80 2.52 -47.14
CA ALA A 787 96.27 3.28 -48.28
C ALA A 787 97.70 2.86 -48.71
N GLN A 788 97.86 2.49 -49.98
CA GLN A 788 99.18 2.30 -50.60
C GLN A 788 99.60 3.53 -51.41
N SER A 789 100.89 3.84 -51.35
CA SER A 789 101.52 5.02 -51.95
C SER A 789 102.10 4.75 -53.34
N THR A 790 101.91 5.67 -54.29
CA THR A 790 102.69 5.73 -55.54
C THR A 790 103.03 7.17 -55.95
N PRO A 791 104.31 7.42 -56.24
CA PRO A 791 104.76 8.41 -57.23
C PRO A 791 105.67 7.74 -58.29
N PRO A 792 106.06 8.40 -59.40
CA PRO A 792 105.65 9.73 -59.87
C PRO A 792 105.06 9.78 -61.30
N ASP A 793 104.37 10.90 -61.56
CA ASP A 793 104.21 11.67 -62.81
C ASP A 793 104.90 11.21 -64.13
N GLN A 794 104.13 11.20 -65.24
CA GLN A 794 104.60 11.80 -66.51
C GLN A 794 103.50 12.18 -67.53
N ASN A 795 103.58 13.42 -68.00
CA ASN A 795 103.21 13.96 -69.33
C ASN A 795 101.74 14.03 -69.83
N ASN A 796 101.29 15.28 -69.89
CA ASN A 796 100.28 15.90 -70.78
C ASN A 796 100.62 15.68 -72.29
N PRO A 797 99.71 15.86 -73.28
CA PRO A 797 99.31 17.23 -73.67
C PRO A 797 97.87 17.44 -74.23
N GLY A 798 97.18 18.46 -73.70
CA GLY A 798 96.31 19.37 -74.47
C GLY A 798 94.84 18.98 -74.72
N ASP A 799 93.95 19.90 -75.10
CA ASP A 799 94.10 21.38 -75.12
C ASP A 799 92.73 22.11 -75.14
N GLN A 800 92.67 23.32 -74.56
CA GLN A 800 91.77 24.46 -74.88
C GLN A 800 90.21 24.30 -74.98
N ASN A 801 89.35 25.29 -74.65
CA ASN A 801 89.49 26.58 -73.93
C ASN A 801 88.10 27.18 -73.54
N GLN A 802 88.13 28.22 -72.69
CA GLN A 802 87.12 29.25 -72.38
C GLN A 802 85.97 28.91 -71.38
N GLY A 803 85.60 29.83 -70.47
CA GLY A 803 86.31 31.07 -70.13
C GLY A 803 85.52 32.11 -69.31
N GLY A 804 86.11 32.52 -68.17
CA GLY A 804 85.76 33.74 -67.43
C GLY A 804 84.64 33.63 -66.39
N LYS A 805 84.49 34.53 -65.40
CA LYS A 805 85.41 35.34 -64.57
C LYS A 805 84.54 36.31 -63.73
N LYS A 806 84.78 36.35 -62.42
CA LYS A 806 84.78 37.55 -61.53
C LYS A 806 83.48 38.27 -61.08
N GLN A 807 83.42 38.40 -59.74
CA GLN A 807 83.24 39.63 -58.92
C GLN A 807 81.85 40.26 -58.63
N GLN A 808 81.54 40.25 -57.31
CA GLN A 808 81.18 41.39 -56.43
C GLN A 808 79.86 42.18 -56.59
N GLY A 809 79.32 42.59 -55.43
CA GLY A 809 78.19 43.51 -55.26
C GLY A 809 76.89 42.81 -54.86
N GLY A 810 76.06 43.31 -53.93
CA GLY A 810 76.19 44.49 -53.07
C GLY A 810 75.15 44.48 -51.94
N LYS A 811 75.42 45.19 -50.83
CA LYS A 811 74.61 45.25 -49.58
C LYS A 811 73.19 45.85 -49.74
N LYS A 812 72.31 45.49 -48.78
CA LYS A 812 71.21 46.32 -48.18
C LYS A 812 69.96 46.59 -49.05
N GLU A 813 68.74 46.78 -48.51
CA GLU A 813 68.11 46.50 -47.19
C GLU A 813 66.58 46.72 -47.28
N GLN A 814 65.81 46.35 -46.23
CA GLN A 814 64.34 46.57 -46.08
C GLN A 814 63.45 45.74 -47.05
N GLY A 815 62.20 45.39 -46.74
CA GLY A 815 61.46 45.54 -45.47
C GLY A 815 59.96 45.85 -45.68
N GLY A 816 59.09 44.83 -45.60
CA GLY A 816 57.63 44.96 -45.78
C GLY A 816 56.92 43.61 -45.54
N ASN A 817 55.61 43.60 -45.27
CA ASN A 817 54.89 42.44 -44.72
C ASN A 817 53.40 42.36 -45.17
N GLN A 818 52.76 41.23 -44.85
CA GLN A 818 51.31 40.93 -44.72
C GLN A 818 50.46 40.46 -45.92
N ASN A 819 49.45 39.67 -45.53
CA ASN A 819 48.29 39.08 -46.24
C ASN A 819 48.60 38.04 -47.33
N GLN A 820 48.10 36.80 -47.35
CA GLN A 820 47.03 36.06 -46.64
C GLN A 820 45.58 36.20 -47.17
N GLU A 821 44.96 35.01 -47.32
CA GLU A 821 43.52 34.65 -47.37
C GLU A 821 42.74 34.58 -48.71
N GLN A 822 41.86 33.56 -48.77
CA GLN A 822 40.72 33.30 -49.70
C GLN A 822 41.06 33.02 -51.20
N GLY A 823 40.31 32.19 -51.94
CA GLY A 823 39.23 31.28 -51.53
C GLY A 823 38.50 30.55 -52.70
N ASP A 824 38.25 29.26 -52.50
CA ASP A 824 37.13 28.42 -53.02
C ASP A 824 37.00 27.92 -54.49
N GLN A 825 36.33 26.77 -54.60
CA GLN A 825 35.60 26.13 -55.74
C GLN A 825 36.28 25.59 -57.03
N ASN A 826 36.53 24.26 -56.98
CA ASN A 826 35.80 23.22 -57.74
C ASN A 826 36.27 22.78 -59.17
N LYS A 827 36.94 21.61 -59.23
CA LYS A 827 36.99 20.58 -60.31
C LYS A 827 37.77 19.33 -59.85
N ASN A 828 37.85 18.19 -60.57
CA ASN A 828 36.81 17.26 -61.06
C ASN A 828 37.49 15.93 -61.57
N GLN A 829 36.72 14.84 -61.69
CA GLN A 829 36.97 13.57 -62.41
C GLN A 829 37.91 12.47 -61.82
N GLY A 830 37.46 11.22 -61.99
CA GLY A 830 38.15 9.93 -61.74
C GLY A 830 37.77 9.26 -60.40
N SER A 831 37.34 7.99 -60.32
CA SER A 831 37.02 6.96 -61.34
C SER A 831 36.04 5.89 -60.77
N GLU A 832 35.37 5.13 -61.66
CA GLU A 832 34.80 3.76 -61.49
C GLU A 832 33.91 3.44 -60.23
N SER A 833 32.58 3.26 -60.32
CA SER A 833 31.78 2.11 -60.86
C SER A 833 32.05 0.76 -60.17
N ASN A 834 31.11 -0.13 -59.79
CA ASN A 834 29.62 -0.24 -59.86
C ASN A 834 29.21 -1.46 -58.95
N GLN A 835 27.97 -1.81 -58.54
CA GLN A 835 26.57 -1.32 -58.61
C GLN A 835 25.77 -2.07 -57.48
N PRO A 836 24.53 -1.68 -57.11
CA PRO A 836 23.49 -2.72 -56.95
C PRO A 836 22.08 -2.31 -57.47
N ASP A 837 21.18 -3.29 -57.61
CA ASP A 837 19.78 -3.12 -58.03
C ASP A 837 18.85 -4.12 -57.29
N GLN A 838 17.52 -3.97 -57.40
CA GLN A 838 16.52 -4.75 -56.62
C GLN A 838 15.60 -5.68 -57.44
N GLY A 839 15.27 -6.84 -56.85
CA GLY A 839 14.03 -7.59 -57.13
C GLY A 839 14.19 -8.96 -57.82
N GLY A 840 13.18 -9.84 -57.70
CA GLY A 840 13.06 -11.04 -58.54
C GLY A 840 12.66 -12.35 -57.86
N ASN A 841 11.36 -12.67 -57.89
CA ASN A 841 10.67 -13.90 -57.46
C ASN A 841 11.23 -15.28 -57.91
N GLN A 842 11.17 -16.25 -56.99
CA GLN A 842 10.65 -17.64 -57.11
C GLN A 842 11.31 -18.79 -57.95
N GLN A 843 11.07 -20.02 -57.43
CA GLN A 843 11.25 -21.40 -57.97
C GLN A 843 12.70 -21.93 -58.12
N GLY A 844 13.00 -23.21 -57.83
CA GLY A 844 12.18 -24.24 -57.16
C GLY A 844 12.77 -25.68 -57.19
N GLY A 845 12.39 -26.52 -56.19
CA GLY A 845 12.76 -27.95 -56.08
C GLY A 845 14.15 -28.23 -55.48
N THR A 846 14.45 -29.38 -54.84
CA THR A 846 13.67 -30.55 -54.35
C THR A 846 14.37 -31.02 -53.03
N GLY A 847 13.86 -31.92 -52.17
CA GLY A 847 12.66 -32.76 -52.18
C GLY A 847 12.51 -33.49 -50.83
N GLN A 848 11.27 -33.71 -50.40
CA GLN A 848 10.87 -34.43 -49.18
C GLN A 848 10.52 -35.90 -49.53
N PRO A 849 10.40 -36.85 -48.57
CA PRO A 849 9.07 -37.22 -48.05
C PRO A 849 9.07 -37.75 -46.57
N ASN A 850 7.95 -38.06 -45.87
CA ASN A 850 6.51 -38.02 -46.24
C ASN A 850 5.55 -37.52 -45.11
N THR A 851 4.90 -38.41 -44.35
CA THR A 851 3.51 -38.27 -43.79
C THR A 851 3.22 -39.30 -42.68
N ALA A 852 2.17 -39.23 -41.82
CA ALA A 852 1.28 -38.16 -41.33
C ALA A 852 0.30 -38.76 -40.27
N GLU A 853 -0.59 -37.94 -39.70
CA GLU A 853 -1.84 -38.33 -38.98
C GLU A 853 -2.95 -38.77 -39.98
N PRO A 854 -4.22 -39.13 -39.61
CA PRO A 854 -4.90 -39.10 -38.29
C PRO A 854 -5.86 -40.30 -37.98
N GLN A 855 -6.76 -40.10 -37.01
CA GLN A 855 -8.05 -40.77 -36.72
C GLN A 855 -8.09 -41.90 -35.65
N ASN A 856 -9.28 -42.02 -35.05
CA ASN A 856 -9.68 -42.91 -33.95
C ASN A 856 -10.91 -43.71 -34.41
N PRO A 857 -10.96 -45.04 -34.19
CA PRO A 857 -12.16 -45.59 -33.56
C PRO A 857 -11.95 -46.83 -32.65
N GLN A 858 -12.88 -46.96 -31.70
CA GLN A 858 -13.36 -48.22 -31.06
C GLN A 858 -12.43 -48.98 -30.10
N GLY A 859 -13.06 -49.76 -29.20
CA GLY A 859 -12.41 -50.57 -28.15
C GLY A 859 -12.10 -52.01 -28.59
N PRO A 860 -11.87 -52.91 -27.61
CA PRO A 860 -13.04 -53.48 -26.93
C PRO A 860 -12.89 -53.69 -25.40
N GLU A 861 -13.93 -54.33 -24.87
CA GLU A 861 -14.04 -55.10 -23.62
C GLU A 861 -12.73 -55.79 -23.17
N GLY A 862 -12.48 -56.04 -21.88
CA GLY A 862 -13.29 -55.80 -20.68
C GLY A 862 -13.22 -56.99 -19.71
N ASN A 863 -13.33 -56.76 -18.40
CA ASN A 863 -13.70 -57.83 -17.46
C ASN A 863 -14.43 -57.25 -16.24
N GLN A 864 -15.36 -58.04 -15.69
CA GLN A 864 -16.21 -57.67 -14.56
C GLN A 864 -15.80 -58.46 -13.31
N ASN A 865 -16.00 -57.87 -12.14
CA ASN A 865 -16.60 -58.60 -11.03
C ASN A 865 -17.36 -57.61 -10.13
N GLY A 866 -18.53 -58.03 -9.66
CA GLY A 866 -19.45 -57.20 -8.88
C GLY A 866 -19.98 -57.94 -7.66
N GLN A 867 -21.24 -57.65 -7.32
CA GLN A 867 -21.92 -58.02 -6.06
C GLN A 867 -21.44 -57.19 -4.83
N GLY A 868 -22.32 -56.75 -3.93
CA GLY A 868 -23.78 -56.73 -4.03
C GLY A 868 -24.52 -56.56 -2.69
N ASN A 869 -25.63 -55.81 -2.72
CA ASN A 869 -26.70 -55.71 -1.70
C ASN A 869 -26.33 -55.16 -0.29
N GLY A 870 -27.33 -54.55 0.36
CA GLY A 870 -27.22 -54.08 1.75
C GLY A 870 -28.19 -52.95 2.12
N GLN A 871 -29.50 -53.21 2.17
CA GLN A 871 -30.46 -52.28 2.77
C GLN A 871 -30.33 -52.27 4.30
N GLY A 872 -30.38 -51.09 4.93
CA GLY A 872 -30.35 -50.95 6.39
C GLY A 872 -31.05 -49.67 6.85
N ASN A 873 -32.32 -49.79 7.22
CA ASN A 873 -33.14 -48.68 7.74
C ASN A 873 -33.04 -48.62 9.27
N GLY A 874 -32.86 -47.44 9.87
CA GLY A 874 -32.64 -47.33 11.32
C GLY A 874 -32.78 -45.89 11.86
N ASN A 875 -33.76 -45.68 12.73
CA ASN A 875 -33.95 -44.43 13.45
C ASN A 875 -32.89 -44.22 14.53
N ASN A 876 -32.55 -42.96 14.83
CA ASN A 876 -32.78 -42.44 16.18
C ASN A 876 -32.89 -40.91 16.20
N GLN A 877 -33.82 -40.42 17.01
CA GLN A 877 -33.92 -39.01 17.40
C GLN A 877 -33.17 -38.78 18.73
N ASP A 878 -33.17 -37.53 19.19
CA ASP A 878 -32.86 -37.09 20.56
C ASP A 878 -31.49 -37.46 21.15
N GLN A 879 -30.56 -36.49 21.11
CA GLN A 879 -30.10 -35.84 22.35
C GLN A 879 -29.19 -34.62 22.09
N ARG A 880 -29.74 -33.41 22.34
CA ARG A 880 -29.14 -32.30 23.13
C ARG A 880 -29.89 -30.97 22.94
N GLN A 881 -30.76 -30.63 23.90
CA GLN A 881 -31.05 -29.24 24.27
C GLN A 881 -30.41 -28.96 25.64
N GLN A 882 -30.24 -27.66 25.98
CA GLN A 882 -29.61 -27.15 27.23
C GLN A 882 -28.13 -27.55 27.34
N GLN A 883 -27.13 -26.66 27.25
CA GLN A 883 -26.97 -25.38 27.93
C GLN A 883 -25.95 -24.49 27.18
N ARG A 884 -26.25 -23.19 27.07
CA ARG A 884 -25.28 -22.06 27.10
C ARG A 884 -26.04 -20.72 27.05
N GLN A 885 -26.45 -20.25 28.21
CA GLN A 885 -26.36 -18.82 28.49
C GLN A 885 -24.95 -18.58 29.04
N ASN A 886 -24.28 -17.53 28.57
CA ASN A 886 -23.29 -16.75 29.31
C ASN A 886 -22.93 -15.51 28.48
N ASP A 887 -22.64 -14.43 29.18
CA ASP A 887 -22.61 -13.07 28.64
C ASP A 887 -21.52 -12.83 27.58
N GLN A 888 -21.89 -12.11 26.52
CA GLN A 888 -20.93 -11.35 25.71
C GLN A 888 -20.87 -9.91 26.24
N GLN A 889 -19.99 -9.68 27.23
CA GLN A 889 -19.50 -8.33 27.48
C GLN A 889 -18.41 -7.99 26.46
N PHE A 890 -18.47 -6.79 25.88
CA PHE A 890 -17.37 -6.26 25.06
C PHE A 890 -16.14 -6.05 25.94
N PRO A 891 -14.93 -6.46 25.51
CA PRO A 891 -13.71 -6.13 26.25
C PRO A 891 -13.47 -4.62 26.19
N ALA A 892 -13.27 -4.00 27.36
CA ALA A 892 -12.81 -2.62 27.44
C ALA A 892 -11.38 -2.49 26.89
N LEU A 893 -11.08 -1.36 26.25
CA LEU A 893 -9.70 -1.01 25.89
C LEU A 893 -8.88 -0.80 27.18
N PRO A 894 -7.63 -1.29 27.25
CA PRO A 894 -6.78 -1.03 28.41
C PRO A 894 -6.30 0.43 28.43
N ASP A 895 -6.34 1.06 29.61
CA ASP A 895 -5.78 2.40 29.82
C ASP A 895 -4.27 2.42 29.56
N LEU A 896 -3.83 3.23 28.60
CA LEU A 896 -2.41 3.51 28.35
C LEU A 896 -1.92 4.61 29.29
N ASN A 897 -1.48 4.21 30.48
CA ASN A 897 -0.89 5.11 31.48
C ASN A 897 0.29 4.45 32.24
N GLN A 898 1.27 3.97 31.47
CA GLN A 898 2.67 3.75 31.84
C GLN A 898 3.54 3.53 30.59
#